data_AF-A0AAN7ZBP3-F1
#
_entry.id   AF-A0AAN7ZBP3-F1
#
_cell.length_a   1.000
_cell.length_b   1.000
_cell.length_c   1.000
_cell.angle_alpha   90.00
_cell.angle_beta   90.00
_cell.angle_gamma   90.00
#
_symmetry.space_group_name_H-M   'P 1'
#
loop_
_entity.id
_entity.type
_entity.pdbx_description
1 polymer ?
#
loop_
_entity_poly.entity_id
_entity_poly.type
_entity_poly.pdbx_seq_one_letter_code
_entity_poly.pdbx_strand_id
1 'polypeptide(L)'
;MTLNLSVTTFHTYLDIQWIIMTLEHLCDVPISINFDALIRDLITVSYAHYKINCECNVRQSAFICSCIKCLWLLLQRFAEKSQKLIFWQSFNDAIKGFDEVFVLWMLYNVSTLQGYSDSAQFVGSHYVRVTENYALIETNNELLLNCCTLIYPLLSEWWTYTVKSEPYQILWEIFHKHINLPFVTRTVVESAADELIDFVGHISVSTKDSYEYFLFMLKIYLSKNPNQWARIRGRIYSKLPNNKVKELTDVGLYKIALLFLCLCDSTNLAEISEKLMSLLQNLPTSSLIIHIQLAVCLPLVSTLEQIAEQREKFNLVRAYIDGFDGVFKASNNYSLQQHVMISKWVQKYLATCSFSDLCYFLNILSCNIKVLRIDYCWMEWEPILKQHVLPGLKSAATSSNCPSQVGTVAALIDPSLSSDYVLIFTSDLIAVNVTCHYMTMLLSDMENYCGLPKNYETAILHAWTRCCLLNCEGIDALSNNVLKIAALSEVLDTTINLRNPLCSFITSFGRCSTSKLTNQKEICEQCFGRLDSWILPHLTSPSSEAIAVHMYTCISLLFFHCAQLLYHKNRSSCLLNRLVNIFVLPANILMGKKPHLYVLNAVQRTWHLFMQGIYGLDGSSDAYIERTLRDMVARYVPLLLTDDSPILKCIKNEKLTIFIFERISSSFLSHTSRSSEINTLKALKIVQLALERSSSTSFILRTTLPAIFEVLLFNNNKGAAIDVIKYVAVPEDIEEVRECVMIAFITVTQKHLAFNTNQYFQFVNLLVKLIPGLMPTLLPHVKKQVVEVERMRGVGYDNILRQGLERLEMLLKSNM
;
A
#
# COMPACT_ATOMS: atom_id res chain seq x y z
N MET A 1 -24.85 54.10 68.20
CA MET A 1 -25.10 55.56 68.33
C MET A 1 -23.82 56.41 68.20
N THR A 2 -22.62 55.85 68.37
CA THR A 2 -21.31 56.55 68.23
C THR A 2 -20.79 56.74 66.79
N LEU A 3 -21.35 56.03 65.80
CA LEU A 3 -20.96 56.19 64.38
C LEU A 3 -21.60 57.42 63.68
N ASN A 4 -22.79 57.86 64.09
CA ASN A 4 -23.47 58.95 63.38
C ASN A 4 -22.81 60.31 63.61
N LEU A 5 -22.25 60.56 64.80
CA LEU A 5 -21.51 61.79 65.10
C LEU A 5 -20.18 61.89 64.34
N SER A 6 -19.48 60.76 64.11
CA SER A 6 -18.23 60.73 63.34
C SER A 6 -18.45 60.86 61.83
N VAL A 7 -19.58 60.36 61.31
CA VAL A 7 -19.93 60.49 59.89
C VAL A 7 -20.26 61.93 59.53
N THR A 8 -20.98 62.69 60.35
CA THR A 8 -21.28 64.11 60.09
C THR A 8 -20.04 65.01 60.14
N THR A 9 -19.14 64.82 61.11
CA THR A 9 -17.88 65.57 61.17
C THR A 9 -16.94 65.20 60.03
N PHE A 10 -16.91 63.92 59.63
CA PHE A 10 -16.17 63.48 58.45
C PHE A 10 -16.74 64.06 57.14
N HIS A 11 -18.06 64.07 56.95
CA HIS A 11 -18.66 64.74 55.77
C HIS A 11 -18.37 66.23 55.76
N THR A 12 -18.44 66.91 56.92
CA THR A 12 -18.06 68.33 57.02
C THR A 12 -16.59 68.55 56.63
N TYR A 13 -15.68 67.66 57.06
CA TYR A 13 -14.28 67.68 56.64
C TYR A 13 -14.15 67.47 55.12
N LEU A 14 -14.86 66.49 54.54
CA LEU A 14 -14.84 66.23 53.10
C LEU A 14 -15.43 67.38 52.29
N ASP A 15 -16.48 68.05 52.79
CA ASP A 15 -17.10 69.21 52.15
C ASP A 15 -16.13 70.40 52.13
N ILE A 16 -15.40 70.63 53.24
CA ILE A 16 -14.33 71.63 53.29
C ILE A 16 -13.23 71.28 52.27
N GLN A 17 -12.77 70.03 52.22
CA GLN A 17 -11.77 69.60 51.23
C GLN A 17 -12.29 69.76 49.79
N TRP A 18 -13.55 69.41 49.54
CA TRP A 18 -14.19 69.59 48.24
C TRP A 18 -14.23 71.07 47.82
N ILE A 19 -14.60 71.97 48.74
CA ILE A 19 -14.65 73.42 48.48
C ILE A 19 -13.25 73.94 48.19
N ILE A 20 -12.25 73.56 48.98
CA ILE A 20 -10.86 73.97 48.77
C ILE A 20 -10.37 73.47 47.41
N MET A 21 -10.57 72.18 47.08
CA MET A 21 -10.20 71.62 45.78
C MET A 21 -10.89 72.31 44.60
N THR A 22 -12.17 72.62 44.75
CA THR A 22 -12.96 73.28 43.69
C THR A 22 -12.49 74.72 43.49
N LEU A 23 -12.19 75.45 44.57
CA LEU A 23 -11.61 76.78 44.50
C LEU A 23 -10.21 76.76 43.87
N GLU A 24 -9.37 75.79 44.23
CA GLU A 24 -8.04 75.62 43.62
C GLU A 24 -8.14 75.30 42.12
N HIS A 25 -9.08 74.44 41.74
CA HIS A 25 -9.34 74.10 40.34
C HIS A 25 -9.84 75.27 39.50
N LEU A 26 -10.61 76.18 40.09
CA LEU A 26 -11.18 77.34 39.40
C LEU A 26 -10.22 78.54 39.37
N CYS A 27 -9.31 78.66 40.34
CA CYS A 27 -8.49 79.86 40.54
C CYS A 27 -7.00 79.72 40.14
N ASP A 28 -6.50 78.54 39.76
CA ASP A 28 -5.10 78.31 39.34
C ASP A 28 -4.03 78.74 40.38
N VAL A 29 -4.38 78.76 41.68
CA VAL A 29 -3.49 79.21 42.78
C VAL A 29 -2.83 77.99 43.47
N PRO A 30 -1.51 78.02 43.78
CA PRO A 30 -0.84 76.93 44.48
C PRO A 30 -1.01 77.08 46.00
N ILE A 31 -1.99 76.41 46.59
CA ILE A 31 -2.11 76.24 48.06
C ILE A 31 -2.20 74.75 48.40
N SER A 32 -1.84 74.43 49.64
CA SER A 32 -1.34 73.16 50.16
C SER A 32 -2.44 72.13 50.47
N ILE A 33 -3.23 71.68 49.50
CA ILE A 33 -3.94 70.41 49.73
C ILE A 33 -2.89 69.31 49.83
N ASN A 34 -2.88 68.62 50.96
CA ASN A 34 -2.11 67.41 51.12
C ASN A 34 -2.83 66.29 50.36
N PHE A 35 -2.72 66.34 49.03
CA PHE A 35 -3.39 65.45 48.06
C PHE A 35 -3.20 63.98 48.44
N ASP A 36 -1.98 63.60 48.83
CA ASP A 36 -1.67 62.26 49.29
C ASP A 36 -2.33 61.92 50.63
N ALA A 37 -2.45 62.87 51.56
CA ALA A 37 -3.18 62.63 52.82
C ALA A 37 -4.68 62.44 52.59
N LEU A 38 -5.28 63.21 51.68
CA LEU A 38 -6.70 63.05 51.36
C LEU A 38 -6.98 61.69 50.69
N ILE A 39 -6.11 61.25 49.76
CA ILE A 39 -6.19 59.90 49.19
C ILE A 39 -6.07 58.83 50.30
N ARG A 40 -5.12 58.98 51.24
CA ARG A 40 -4.98 58.05 52.39
C ARG A 40 -6.22 58.01 53.27
N ASP A 41 -6.82 59.16 53.58
CA ASP A 41 -8.04 59.26 54.37
C ASP A 41 -9.20 58.53 53.66
N LEU A 42 -9.37 58.75 52.36
CA LEU A 42 -10.43 58.11 51.57
C LEU A 42 -10.23 56.59 51.45
N ILE A 43 -8.99 56.12 51.30
CA ILE A 43 -8.67 54.69 51.31
C ILE A 43 -8.99 54.08 52.69
N THR A 44 -8.62 54.75 53.78
CA THR A 44 -8.89 54.28 55.16
C THR A 44 -10.38 54.14 55.44
N VAL A 45 -11.17 55.10 54.95
CA VAL A 45 -12.64 55.08 55.07
C VAL A 45 -13.24 53.96 54.22
N SER A 46 -12.76 53.78 52.99
CA SER A 46 -13.17 52.69 52.11
C SER A 46 -12.80 51.32 52.70
N TYR A 47 -11.67 51.25 53.41
CA TYR A 47 -11.20 50.03 54.10
C TYR A 47 -12.10 49.65 55.27
N ALA A 48 -12.47 50.63 56.09
CA ALA A 48 -13.43 50.42 57.18
C ALA A 48 -14.78 49.94 56.63
N HIS A 49 -15.25 50.50 55.50
CA HIS A 49 -16.46 50.05 54.84
C HIS A 49 -16.35 48.62 54.29
N TYR A 50 -15.21 48.30 53.68
CA TYR A 50 -14.93 46.98 53.14
C TYR A 50 -15.01 45.89 54.21
N LYS A 51 -14.36 46.10 55.36
CA LYS A 51 -14.39 45.17 56.51
C LYS A 51 -15.77 44.95 57.09
N ILE A 52 -16.65 45.96 57.06
CA ILE A 52 -17.98 45.88 57.68
C ILE A 52 -18.99 45.21 56.74
N ASN A 53 -18.92 45.48 55.44
CA ASN A 53 -20.01 45.14 54.50
C ASN A 53 -19.62 44.23 53.33
N CYS A 54 -18.34 44.16 52.97
CA CYS A 54 -17.93 43.66 51.65
C CYS A 54 -17.03 42.41 51.67
N GLU A 55 -16.63 41.90 52.83
CA GLU A 55 -15.88 40.62 52.90
C GLU A 55 -16.63 39.46 52.20
N CYS A 56 -17.97 39.56 52.08
CA CYS A 56 -18.82 38.54 51.47
C CYS A 56 -19.34 38.88 50.05
N ASN A 57 -19.20 40.11 49.54
CA ASN A 57 -19.73 40.51 48.23
C ASN A 57 -18.93 41.64 47.56
N VAL A 58 -17.91 41.24 46.79
CA VAL A 58 -16.95 42.13 46.14
C VAL A 58 -17.53 42.95 44.96
N ARG A 59 -18.82 42.81 44.65
CA ARG A 59 -19.53 43.62 43.64
C ARG A 59 -20.16 44.89 44.20
N GLN A 60 -20.11 45.10 45.52
CA GLN A 60 -20.57 46.35 46.11
C GLN A 60 -19.59 47.50 45.80
N SER A 61 -20.11 48.72 45.78
CA SER A 61 -19.32 49.91 45.45
C SER A 61 -18.34 50.25 46.57
N ALA A 62 -17.14 50.72 46.22
CA ALA A 62 -16.18 51.21 47.21
C ALA A 62 -16.56 52.53 47.88
N PHE A 63 -17.61 53.18 47.40
CA PHE A 63 -18.01 54.50 47.87
C PHE A 63 -19.20 54.38 48.82
N ILE A 64 -18.99 54.75 50.09
CA ILE A 64 -20.03 54.71 51.15
C ILE A 64 -21.24 55.59 50.80
N CYS A 65 -21.00 56.70 50.11
CA CYS A 65 -22.03 57.64 49.66
C CYS A 65 -21.64 58.31 48.34
N SER A 66 -22.60 59.01 47.72
CA SER A 66 -22.37 59.78 46.49
C SER A 66 -21.34 60.90 46.69
N CYS A 67 -21.27 61.53 47.87
CA CYS A 67 -20.31 62.60 48.15
C CYS A 67 -18.86 62.10 48.05
N ILE A 68 -18.55 60.95 48.66
CA ILE A 68 -17.22 60.31 48.59
C ILE A 68 -16.88 59.91 47.15
N LYS A 69 -17.85 59.37 46.41
CA LYS A 69 -17.69 59.05 44.99
C LYS A 69 -17.36 60.29 44.15
N CYS A 70 -18.08 61.39 44.36
CA CYS A 70 -17.84 62.67 43.70
C CYS A 70 -16.47 63.25 44.06
N LEU A 71 -16.01 63.08 45.30
CA LEU A 71 -14.69 63.52 45.73
C LEU A 71 -13.56 62.72 45.07
N TRP A 72 -13.69 61.39 44.96
CA TRP A 72 -12.75 60.56 44.18
C TRP A 72 -12.69 60.99 42.71
N LEU A 73 -13.86 61.28 42.11
CA LEU A 73 -13.93 61.79 40.75
C LEU A 73 -13.22 63.14 40.62
N LEU A 74 -13.46 64.07 41.56
CA LEU A 74 -12.82 65.38 41.59
C LEU A 74 -11.29 65.27 41.74
N LEU A 75 -10.79 64.35 42.58
CA LEU A 75 -9.37 64.08 42.75
C LEU A 75 -8.69 63.61 41.46
N GLN A 76 -9.33 62.69 40.74
CA GLN A 76 -8.83 62.26 39.44
C GLN A 76 -8.78 63.44 38.45
N ARG A 77 -9.85 64.25 38.38
CA ARG A 77 -9.91 65.42 37.49
C ARG A 77 -8.91 66.51 37.84
N PHE A 78 -8.70 66.74 39.14
CA PHE A 78 -7.74 67.70 39.63
C PHE A 78 -6.31 67.29 39.25
N ALA A 79 -5.96 66.01 39.44
CA ALA A 79 -4.68 65.48 39.00
C ALA A 79 -4.51 65.50 37.47
N GLU A 80 -5.55 65.19 36.70
CA GLU A 80 -5.50 65.22 35.22
C GLU A 80 -5.24 66.63 34.67
N LYS A 81 -5.77 67.68 35.32
CA LYS A 81 -5.47 69.08 34.94
C LYS A 81 -4.14 69.58 35.50
N SER A 82 -3.70 69.03 36.63
CA SER A 82 -2.42 69.38 37.24
C SER A 82 -1.27 68.70 36.50
N GLN A 83 -0.41 69.47 35.85
CA GLN A 83 0.82 68.92 35.26
C GLN A 83 1.83 68.40 36.30
N LYS A 84 1.60 68.61 37.60
CA LYS A 84 2.53 68.29 38.69
C LYS A 84 2.18 67.01 39.45
N LEU A 85 0.95 66.53 39.37
CA LEU A 85 0.44 65.42 40.18
C LEU A 85 0.10 64.21 39.30
N ILE A 86 0.55 63.02 39.69
CA ILE A 86 0.23 61.77 39.00
C ILE A 86 -0.72 60.96 39.89
N PHE A 87 -2.02 61.00 39.60
CA PHE A 87 -3.07 60.38 40.43
C PHE A 87 -2.74 58.93 40.81
N TRP A 88 -2.42 58.10 39.81
CA TRP A 88 -2.14 56.68 40.05
C TRP A 88 -0.90 56.45 40.90
N GLN A 89 0.11 57.33 40.84
CA GLN A 89 1.28 57.22 41.71
C GLN A 89 0.90 57.46 43.18
N SER A 90 0.21 58.57 43.47
CA SER A 90 -0.29 58.87 44.83
C SER A 90 -1.25 57.80 45.35
N PHE A 91 -2.14 57.28 44.48
CA PHE A 91 -3.05 56.19 44.83
C PHE A 91 -2.28 54.90 45.18
N ASN A 92 -1.34 54.51 44.32
CA ASN A 92 -0.53 53.30 44.53
C ASN A 92 0.31 53.40 45.80
N ASP A 93 0.87 54.57 46.12
CA ASP A 93 1.64 54.77 47.34
C ASP A 93 0.76 54.75 48.60
N ALA A 94 -0.43 55.33 48.53
CA ALA A 94 -1.36 55.39 49.66
C ALA A 94 -2.02 54.04 50.00
N ILE A 95 -2.17 53.15 49.01
CA ILE A 95 -2.81 51.84 49.18
C ILE A 95 -1.83 50.72 49.56
N LYS A 96 -0.52 51.00 49.63
CA LYS A 96 0.49 50.03 50.05
C LYS A 96 0.22 49.55 51.48
N GLY A 97 0.30 48.23 51.70
CA GLY A 97 0.18 47.61 53.02
C GLY A 97 -1.23 47.17 53.43
N PHE A 98 -2.25 47.40 52.58
CA PHE A 98 -3.59 46.84 52.77
C PHE A 98 -3.72 45.43 52.18
N ASP A 99 -4.78 44.69 52.54
CA ASP A 99 -5.01 43.34 51.98
C ASP A 99 -5.29 43.38 50.47
N GLU A 100 -4.84 42.34 49.77
CA GLU A 100 -4.79 42.32 48.31
C GLU A 100 -6.17 42.37 47.65
N VAL A 101 -7.18 41.74 48.26
CA VAL A 101 -8.55 41.73 47.73
C VAL A 101 -9.15 43.11 47.84
N PHE A 102 -8.94 43.80 48.97
CA PHE A 102 -9.31 45.20 49.12
C PHE A 102 -8.60 46.10 48.11
N VAL A 103 -7.29 45.91 47.91
CA VAL A 103 -6.51 46.70 46.95
C VAL A 103 -7.10 46.58 45.55
N LEU A 104 -7.39 45.37 45.08
CA LEU A 104 -7.94 45.12 43.75
C LEU A 104 -9.40 45.57 43.62
N TRP A 105 -10.21 45.41 44.67
CA TRP A 105 -11.57 45.90 44.72
C TRP A 105 -11.62 47.43 44.65
N MET A 106 -10.76 48.10 45.41
CA MET A 106 -10.64 49.55 45.38
C MET A 106 -10.13 50.03 44.02
N LEU A 107 -9.12 49.37 43.47
CA LEU A 107 -8.59 49.64 42.13
C LEU A 107 -9.69 49.54 41.07
N TYR A 108 -10.50 48.48 41.10
CA TYR A 108 -11.63 48.32 40.17
C TYR A 108 -12.60 49.49 40.27
N ASN A 109 -13.10 49.79 41.47
CA ASN A 109 -14.08 50.85 41.68
C ASN A 109 -13.55 52.23 41.29
N VAL A 110 -12.32 52.57 41.67
CA VAL A 110 -11.68 53.86 41.34
C VAL A 110 -11.41 53.97 39.84
N SER A 111 -10.99 52.89 39.17
CA SER A 111 -10.77 52.88 37.72
C SER A 111 -12.06 53.14 36.95
N THR A 112 -13.18 52.56 37.41
CA THR A 112 -14.49 52.75 36.73
C THR A 112 -15.00 54.20 36.76
N LEU A 113 -14.50 55.03 37.68
CA LEU A 113 -14.82 56.46 37.73
C LEU A 113 -14.22 57.24 36.55
N GLN A 114 -13.23 56.69 35.85
CA GLN A 114 -12.69 57.31 34.64
C GLN A 114 -13.70 57.34 33.50
N GLY A 115 -14.76 56.52 33.56
CA GLY A 115 -15.83 56.50 32.55
C GLY A 115 -16.81 57.66 32.62
N TYR A 116 -16.64 58.63 33.54
CA TYR A 116 -17.48 59.83 33.63
C TYR A 116 -16.92 60.97 32.75
N SER A 117 -17.80 61.59 31.97
CA SER A 117 -17.52 62.77 31.14
C SER A 117 -17.30 64.04 31.97
N ASP A 118 -16.92 65.12 31.29
CA ASP A 118 -16.73 66.45 31.91
C ASP A 118 -18.06 67.05 32.40
N SER A 119 -19.18 66.58 31.87
CA SER A 119 -20.55 66.91 32.30
C SER A 119 -21.09 65.98 33.39
N ALA A 120 -20.22 65.17 34.03
CA ALA A 120 -20.57 64.17 35.05
C ALA A 120 -21.57 63.09 34.58
N GLN A 121 -21.66 62.84 33.27
CA GLN A 121 -22.44 61.73 32.71
C GLN A 121 -21.57 60.48 32.57
N PHE A 122 -22.12 59.32 32.90
CA PHE A 122 -21.39 58.06 32.72
C PHE A 122 -21.43 57.62 31.26
N VAL A 123 -20.26 57.64 30.60
CA VAL A 123 -20.04 57.26 29.19
C VAL A 123 -19.56 55.81 29.08
N GLY A 124 -18.86 55.31 30.10
CA GLY A 124 -18.37 53.93 30.16
C GLY A 124 -16.89 53.79 29.78
N SER A 125 -16.45 52.55 29.56
CA SER A 125 -15.04 52.17 29.42
C SER A 125 -14.34 52.70 28.17
N HIS A 126 -15.08 53.14 27.15
CA HIS A 126 -14.52 53.67 25.91
C HIS A 126 -14.16 55.16 25.99
N TYR A 127 -14.41 55.81 27.14
CA TYR A 127 -14.11 57.23 27.30
C TYR A 127 -12.59 57.50 27.29
N VAL A 128 -12.17 58.59 26.64
CA VAL A 128 -10.75 58.93 26.36
C VAL A 128 -9.89 59.07 27.63
N ARG A 129 -10.52 59.34 28.78
CA ARG A 129 -9.86 59.50 30.08
C ARG A 129 -9.43 58.20 30.74
N VAL A 130 -9.94 57.07 30.28
CA VAL A 130 -9.60 55.76 30.88
C VAL A 130 -8.12 55.50 30.65
N THR A 131 -7.37 55.36 31.75
CA THR A 131 -5.94 55.07 31.74
C THR A 131 -5.64 53.85 32.60
N GLU A 132 -4.72 53.03 32.13
CA GLU A 132 -4.33 51.80 32.78
C GLU A 132 -3.50 52.04 34.06
N ASN A 133 -3.67 51.18 35.06
CA ASN A 133 -2.82 51.14 36.25
C ASN A 133 -2.46 49.69 36.62
N TYR A 134 -1.52 49.12 35.86
CA TYR A 134 -1.08 47.73 36.06
C TYR A 134 -0.21 47.52 37.29
N ALA A 135 0.38 48.57 37.87
CA ALA A 135 1.39 48.44 38.92
C ALA A 135 0.91 47.66 40.15
N LEU A 136 -0.37 47.81 40.52
CA LEU A 136 -0.96 47.09 41.66
C LEU A 136 -1.40 45.66 41.32
N ILE A 137 -1.63 45.35 40.05
CA ILE A 137 -1.87 43.97 39.59
C ILE A 137 -0.55 43.19 39.61
N GLU A 138 0.57 43.88 39.34
CA GLU A 138 1.90 43.28 39.27
C GLU A 138 2.49 42.83 40.63
N THR A 139 1.87 43.19 41.75
CA THR A 139 2.42 43.00 43.11
C THR A 139 1.71 41.98 44.01
N ASN A 140 0.56 41.42 43.61
CA ASN A 140 -0.35 40.68 44.53
C ASN A 140 -0.38 39.16 44.27
N ASN A 141 -0.43 38.32 45.32
CA ASN A 141 -0.13 36.88 45.22
C ASN A 141 -1.08 35.86 45.93
N GLU A 142 -2.09 36.21 46.74
CA GLU A 142 -2.68 35.23 47.69
C GLU A 142 -4.20 34.95 47.68
N LEU A 143 -5.08 35.59 46.89
CA LEU A 143 -6.52 35.20 46.85
C LEU A 143 -7.13 35.11 45.43
N LEU A 144 -6.70 34.09 44.68
CA LEU A 144 -6.84 33.97 43.23
C LEU A 144 -8.25 34.15 42.63
N LEU A 145 -9.31 33.54 43.18
CA LEU A 145 -10.65 33.60 42.53
C LEU A 145 -11.22 35.02 42.55
N ASN A 146 -11.29 35.63 43.74
CA ASN A 146 -11.81 36.98 43.92
C ASN A 146 -10.96 37.97 43.11
N CYS A 147 -9.63 37.81 43.13
CA CYS A 147 -8.72 38.59 42.30
C CYS A 147 -9.05 38.47 40.78
N CYS A 148 -9.23 37.25 40.26
CA CYS A 148 -9.56 37.04 38.85
C CYS A 148 -10.88 37.70 38.46
N THR A 149 -11.92 37.59 39.29
CA THR A 149 -13.24 38.20 39.01
C THR A 149 -13.22 39.73 39.04
N LEU A 150 -12.35 40.36 39.85
CA LEU A 150 -12.20 41.82 39.93
C LEU A 150 -11.31 42.37 38.81
N ILE A 151 -10.25 41.63 38.48
CA ILE A 151 -9.29 42.03 37.45
C ILE A 151 -9.88 41.81 36.06
N TYR A 152 -10.69 40.78 35.83
CA TYR A 152 -11.20 40.45 34.50
C TYR A 152 -11.94 41.61 33.81
N PRO A 153 -12.91 42.30 34.43
CA PRO A 153 -13.56 43.46 33.82
C PRO A 153 -12.55 44.57 33.47
N LEU A 154 -11.55 44.80 34.33
CA LEU A 154 -10.51 45.80 34.04
C LEU A 154 -9.72 45.41 32.78
N LEU A 155 -9.25 44.17 32.68
CA LEU A 155 -8.43 43.73 31.55
C LEU A 155 -9.22 43.55 30.25
N SER A 156 -10.50 43.18 30.34
CA SER A 156 -11.31 42.81 29.16
C SER A 156 -12.16 43.93 28.61
N GLU A 157 -12.54 44.92 29.43
CA GLU A 157 -13.46 45.99 29.06
C GLU A 157 -12.88 47.41 29.26
N TRP A 158 -12.15 47.66 30.35
CA TRP A 158 -11.67 49.01 30.70
C TRP A 158 -10.28 49.34 30.12
N TRP A 159 -9.28 48.51 30.37
CA TRP A 159 -7.89 48.73 29.97
C TRP A 159 -7.57 48.00 28.66
N THR A 160 -8.32 48.34 27.62
CA THR A 160 -8.23 47.68 26.31
C THR A 160 -7.28 48.37 25.33
N TYR A 161 -6.93 49.64 25.57
CA TYR A 161 -6.06 50.43 24.71
C TYR A 161 -4.59 49.98 24.74
N THR A 162 -4.06 49.62 25.91
CA THR A 162 -2.70 49.10 26.07
C THR A 162 -2.75 47.62 26.41
N VAL A 163 -2.49 46.76 25.42
CA VAL A 163 -2.54 45.31 25.62
C VAL A 163 -1.29 44.83 26.38
N LYS A 164 -1.43 44.50 27.66
CA LYS A 164 -0.39 43.90 28.49
C LYS A 164 -0.63 42.41 28.74
N SER A 165 0.44 41.63 28.65
CA SER A 165 0.44 40.17 28.90
C SER A 165 0.84 39.81 30.33
N GLU A 166 1.44 40.76 31.04
CA GLU A 166 2.01 40.65 32.38
C GLU A 166 0.99 40.13 33.41
N PRO A 167 -0.27 40.62 33.45
CA PRO A 167 -1.27 40.09 34.38
C PRO A 167 -1.50 38.58 34.22
N TYR A 168 -1.58 38.10 32.98
CA TYR A 168 -1.77 36.67 32.68
C TYR A 168 -0.52 35.84 33.02
N GLN A 169 0.67 36.41 32.86
CA GLN A 169 1.93 35.76 33.26
C GLN A 169 2.03 35.62 34.78
N ILE A 170 1.63 36.64 35.53
CA ILE A 170 1.61 36.62 37.00
C ILE A 170 0.60 35.59 37.49
N LEU A 171 -0.62 35.59 36.95
CA LEU A 171 -1.62 34.57 37.27
C LEU A 171 -1.09 33.16 36.98
N TRP A 172 -0.44 32.96 35.83
CA TRP A 172 0.23 31.69 35.52
C TRP A 172 1.30 31.34 36.55
N GLU A 173 2.14 32.29 37.00
CA GLU A 173 3.17 32.04 38.01
C GLU A 173 2.58 31.58 39.34
N ILE A 174 1.43 32.13 39.74
CA ILE A 174 0.74 31.72 40.97
C ILE A 174 0.10 30.34 40.78
N PHE A 175 -0.68 30.13 39.72
CA PHE A 175 -1.32 28.82 39.48
C PHE A 175 -0.32 27.69 39.25
N HIS A 176 0.82 27.98 38.61
CA HIS A 176 1.90 27.02 38.43
C HIS A 176 2.48 26.53 39.78
N LYS A 177 2.66 27.43 40.76
CA LYS A 177 3.14 27.04 42.11
C LYS A 177 2.17 26.08 42.81
N HIS A 178 0.89 26.20 42.53
CA HIS A 178 -0.19 25.43 43.16
C HIS A 178 -0.82 24.40 42.22
N ILE A 179 -0.15 24.04 41.13
CA ILE A 179 -0.75 23.22 40.05
C ILE A 179 -1.19 21.83 40.56
N ASN A 180 -0.45 21.27 41.52
CA ASN A 180 -0.75 19.97 42.15
C ASN A 180 -1.86 20.00 43.21
N LEU A 181 -2.31 21.18 43.66
CA LEU A 181 -3.35 21.26 44.69
C LEU A 181 -4.74 21.05 44.07
N PRO A 182 -5.60 20.20 44.63
CA PRO A 182 -6.98 20.08 44.17
C PRO A 182 -7.75 21.35 44.58
N PHE A 183 -8.22 22.14 43.61
CA PHE A 183 -9.01 23.35 43.90
C PHE A 183 -10.52 23.04 43.98
N VAL A 184 -11.01 21.99 43.32
CA VAL A 184 -12.38 21.45 43.47
C VAL A 184 -12.40 19.92 43.32
N THR A 185 -13.27 19.28 44.10
CA THR A 185 -13.66 17.86 44.16
C THR A 185 -14.29 17.32 42.86
N ARG A 186 -13.64 17.47 41.70
CA ARG A 186 -13.89 16.56 40.58
C ARG A 186 -12.88 15.44 40.66
N THR A 187 -13.36 14.20 40.71
CA THR A 187 -12.53 13.02 40.56
C THR A 187 -11.85 13.11 39.19
N VAL A 188 -10.57 13.48 39.18
CA VAL A 188 -9.69 13.47 38.00
C VAL A 188 -9.60 12.07 37.37
N VAL A 189 -10.00 11.06 38.14
CA VAL A 189 -10.06 9.67 37.76
C VAL A 189 -11.26 9.49 36.81
N GLU A 190 -10.97 9.21 35.53
CA GLU A 190 -11.88 8.75 34.46
C GLU A 190 -12.41 9.74 33.41
N SER A 191 -11.98 11.01 33.37
CA SER A 191 -12.42 11.86 32.25
C SER A 191 -11.86 11.38 30.92
N ALA A 192 -12.76 11.01 30.01
CA ALA A 192 -12.44 10.64 28.63
C ALA A 192 -11.90 11.85 27.85
N ALA A 193 -11.25 11.58 26.72
CA ALA A 193 -10.66 12.63 25.88
C ALA A 193 -11.70 13.66 25.40
N ASP A 194 -12.90 13.20 25.04
CA ASP A 194 -14.01 14.07 24.60
C ASP A 194 -14.50 14.98 25.73
N GLU A 195 -14.56 14.48 26.97
CA GLU A 195 -14.95 15.31 28.12
C GLU A 195 -13.97 16.45 28.38
N LEU A 196 -12.67 16.23 28.18
CA LEU A 196 -11.66 17.27 28.29
C LEU A 196 -11.86 18.37 27.24
N ILE A 197 -12.15 17.97 26.00
CA ILE A 197 -12.38 18.90 24.88
C ILE A 197 -13.68 19.69 25.11
N ASP A 198 -14.77 18.99 25.41
CA ASP A 198 -16.09 19.58 25.70
C ASP A 198 -16.00 20.55 26.88
N PHE A 199 -15.28 20.16 27.93
CA PHE A 199 -15.06 21.02 29.08
C PHE A 199 -14.40 22.34 28.67
N VAL A 200 -13.28 22.29 27.93
CA VAL A 200 -12.60 23.50 27.43
C VAL A 200 -13.50 24.33 26.50
N GLY A 201 -14.38 23.68 25.74
CA GLY A 201 -15.43 24.33 24.95
C GLY A 201 -16.40 25.16 25.80
N HIS A 202 -16.79 24.65 26.97
CA HIS A 202 -17.82 25.21 27.84
C HIS A 202 -17.31 26.06 29.03
N ILE A 203 -15.99 26.19 29.22
CA ILE A 203 -15.40 27.11 30.21
C ILE A 203 -15.98 28.53 30.01
N SER A 204 -16.53 29.11 31.08
CA SER A 204 -17.28 30.37 31.02
C SER A 204 -17.14 31.22 32.30
N VAL A 205 -17.73 32.43 32.30
CA VAL A 205 -17.73 33.35 33.47
C VAL A 205 -18.42 32.73 34.70
N SER A 206 -19.31 31.74 34.53
CA SER A 206 -20.05 31.12 35.65
C SER A 206 -19.23 30.11 36.46
N THR A 207 -17.98 29.89 36.07
CA THR A 207 -17.11 28.92 36.72
C THR A 207 -16.74 29.33 38.15
N LYS A 208 -16.78 28.36 39.07
CA LYS A 208 -16.50 28.56 40.50
C LYS A 208 -15.04 28.28 40.88
N ASP A 209 -14.27 27.66 40.00
CA ASP A 209 -12.86 27.34 40.21
C ASP A 209 -11.97 28.47 39.68
N SER A 210 -10.95 28.86 40.46
CA SER A 210 -10.07 29.98 40.13
C SER A 210 -9.17 29.68 38.93
N TYR A 211 -8.72 28.43 38.77
CA TYR A 211 -7.88 28.02 37.66
C TYR A 211 -8.69 27.96 36.36
N GLU A 212 -9.89 27.38 36.41
CA GLU A 212 -10.78 27.33 35.26
C GLU A 212 -11.23 28.75 34.84
N TYR A 213 -11.48 29.66 35.78
CA TYR A 213 -11.74 31.07 35.48
C TYR A 213 -10.52 31.76 34.86
N PHE A 214 -9.30 31.44 35.32
CA PHE A 214 -8.09 31.90 34.65
C PHE A 214 -7.98 31.39 33.21
N LEU A 215 -8.28 30.11 32.97
CA LEU A 215 -8.31 29.54 31.61
C LEU A 215 -9.34 30.25 30.72
N PHE A 216 -10.52 30.57 31.26
CA PHE A 216 -11.53 31.40 30.59
C PHE A 216 -10.96 32.76 30.18
N MET A 217 -10.36 33.48 31.14
CA MET A 217 -9.77 34.80 30.89
C MET A 217 -8.67 34.73 29.83
N LEU A 218 -7.81 33.70 29.91
CA LEU A 218 -6.71 33.48 28.99
C LEU A 218 -7.19 33.19 27.57
N LYS A 219 -8.19 32.30 27.43
CA LYS A 219 -8.81 31.94 26.15
C LYS A 219 -9.39 33.18 25.46
N ILE A 220 -10.15 33.99 26.18
CA ILE A 220 -10.70 35.25 25.63
C ILE A 220 -9.58 36.23 25.26
N TYR A 221 -8.59 36.42 26.14
CA TYR A 221 -7.48 37.33 25.89
C TYR A 221 -6.72 36.99 24.61
N LEU A 222 -6.36 35.71 24.44
CA LEU A 222 -5.64 35.22 23.27
C LEU A 222 -6.49 35.31 21.99
N SER A 223 -7.79 35.03 22.07
CA SER A 223 -8.71 35.19 20.93
C SER A 223 -8.80 36.63 20.43
N LYS A 224 -8.76 37.62 21.33
CA LYS A 224 -8.77 39.04 20.99
C LYS A 224 -7.38 39.56 20.58
N ASN A 225 -6.30 38.93 21.04
CA ASN A 225 -4.92 39.42 20.92
C ASN A 225 -3.95 38.30 20.45
N PRO A 226 -4.05 37.81 19.21
CA PRO A 226 -3.22 36.70 18.73
C PRO A 226 -1.71 37.01 18.76
N ASN A 227 -1.33 38.27 18.60
CA ASN A 227 0.07 38.71 18.62
C ASN A 227 0.77 38.45 19.97
N GLN A 228 0.01 38.33 21.06
CA GLN A 228 0.53 38.11 22.41
C GLN A 228 0.75 36.62 22.72
N TRP A 229 0.27 35.71 21.85
CA TRP A 229 0.33 34.28 22.04
C TRP A 229 1.77 33.77 22.23
N ALA A 230 2.71 34.20 21.38
CA ALA A 230 4.11 33.77 21.44
C ALA A 230 4.79 34.14 22.77
N ARG A 231 4.43 35.31 23.34
CA ARG A 231 4.97 35.82 24.61
C ARG A 231 4.44 35.01 25.79
N ILE A 232 3.13 34.75 25.84
CA ILE A 232 2.50 33.92 26.86
C ILE A 232 3.01 32.48 26.78
N ARG A 233 3.04 31.89 25.58
CA ARG A 233 3.59 30.55 25.32
C ARG A 233 5.01 30.42 25.86
N GLY A 234 5.90 31.35 25.48
CA GLY A 234 7.29 31.34 25.92
C GLY A 234 7.41 31.33 27.45
N ARG A 235 6.51 32.05 28.13
CA ARG A 235 6.49 32.09 29.59
C ARG A 235 5.97 30.81 30.22
N ILE A 236 4.90 30.23 29.67
CA ILE A 236 4.37 28.93 30.08
C ILE A 236 5.44 27.84 29.93
N TYR A 237 6.07 27.74 28.75
CA TYR A 237 7.06 26.70 28.47
C TYR A 237 8.31 26.82 29.34
N SER A 238 8.76 28.04 29.66
CA SER A 238 9.93 28.25 30.52
C SER A 238 9.76 27.69 31.95
N LYS A 239 8.53 27.49 32.40
CA LYS A 239 8.20 26.97 33.73
C LYS A 239 7.83 25.48 33.72
N LEU A 240 7.75 24.86 32.55
CA LEU A 240 7.44 23.44 32.37
C LEU A 240 8.62 22.66 31.78
N PRO A 241 9.80 22.61 32.45
CA PRO A 241 10.87 21.70 32.04
C PRO A 241 10.50 20.24 32.34
N ASN A 242 11.11 19.30 31.62
CA ASN A 242 10.80 17.86 31.75
C ASN A 242 10.91 17.34 33.20
N ASN A 243 11.88 17.83 33.98
CA ASN A 243 12.01 17.44 35.39
C ASN A 243 10.81 17.89 36.23
N LYS A 244 10.25 19.06 35.94
CA LYS A 244 9.09 19.56 36.68
C LYS A 244 7.84 18.76 36.36
N VAL A 245 7.69 18.35 35.11
CA VAL A 245 6.55 17.52 34.66
C VAL A 245 6.55 16.16 35.36
N LYS A 246 7.72 15.58 35.63
CA LYS A 246 7.85 14.33 36.42
C LYS A 246 7.41 14.45 37.88
N GLU A 247 7.39 15.66 38.44
CA GLU A 247 6.93 15.93 39.82
C GLU A 247 5.42 16.22 39.91
N LEU A 248 4.71 16.19 38.78
CA LEU A 248 3.28 16.48 38.75
C LEU A 248 2.46 15.28 39.23
N THR A 249 1.42 15.59 39.99
CA THR A 249 0.34 14.65 40.32
C THR A 249 -0.64 14.53 39.15
N ASP A 250 -1.53 13.54 39.17
CA ASP A 250 -2.61 13.41 38.18
C ASP A 250 -3.45 14.71 38.06
N VAL A 251 -3.70 15.39 39.19
CA VAL A 251 -4.37 16.70 39.23
C VAL A 251 -3.57 17.76 38.47
N GLY A 252 -2.25 17.78 38.66
CA GLY A 252 -1.35 18.69 37.95
C GLY A 252 -1.32 18.42 36.45
N LEU A 253 -1.26 17.15 36.05
CA LEU A 253 -1.28 16.73 34.64
C LEU A 253 -2.60 17.10 33.96
N TYR A 254 -3.74 16.85 34.62
CA TYR A 254 -5.07 17.24 34.15
C TYR A 254 -5.15 18.75 33.88
N LYS A 255 -4.70 19.59 34.82
CA LYS A 255 -4.70 21.04 34.64
C LYS A 255 -3.79 21.50 33.51
N ILE A 256 -2.61 20.90 33.38
CA ILE A 256 -1.72 21.18 32.24
C ILE A 256 -2.39 20.80 30.92
N ALA A 257 -3.11 19.68 30.87
CA ALA A 257 -3.86 19.29 29.68
C ALA A 257 -4.91 20.35 29.32
N LEU A 258 -5.72 20.80 30.29
CA LEU A 258 -6.70 21.87 30.09
C LEU A 258 -6.05 23.17 29.59
N LEU A 259 -4.90 23.55 30.15
CA LEU A 259 -4.15 24.72 29.69
C LEU A 259 -3.71 24.57 28.24
N PHE A 260 -3.09 23.44 27.89
CA PHE A 260 -2.62 23.20 26.51
C PHE A 260 -3.79 23.18 25.52
N LEU A 261 -4.92 22.56 25.88
CA LEU A 261 -6.15 22.60 25.10
C LEU A 261 -6.72 24.03 24.96
N CYS A 262 -6.61 24.89 25.99
CA CYS A 262 -7.00 26.30 25.90
C CYS A 262 -6.05 27.13 25.02
N LEU A 263 -4.77 26.73 24.94
CA LEU A 263 -3.78 27.37 24.06
C LEU A 263 -3.93 26.91 22.61
N CYS A 264 -4.56 25.75 22.37
CA CYS A 264 -4.80 25.20 21.04
C CYS A 264 -5.73 26.10 20.23
N ASP A 265 -5.21 26.61 19.12
CA ASP A 265 -5.97 27.21 18.04
C ASP A 265 -5.53 26.55 16.72
N SER A 266 -6.36 26.66 15.70
CA SER A 266 -6.18 26.09 14.35
C SER A 266 -4.80 26.33 13.73
N THR A 267 -4.12 27.43 14.06
CA THR A 267 -2.80 27.77 13.52
C THR A 267 -1.62 27.18 14.30
N ASN A 268 -1.78 26.92 15.59
CA ASN A 268 -0.68 26.57 16.51
C ASN A 268 -0.79 25.14 17.04
N LEU A 269 -1.81 24.40 16.60
CA LEU A 269 -2.14 23.07 17.08
C LEU A 269 -0.97 22.08 16.96
N ALA A 270 -0.29 22.05 15.80
CA ALA A 270 0.84 21.15 15.58
C ALA A 270 1.98 21.40 16.59
N GLU A 271 2.36 22.66 16.80
CA GLU A 271 3.44 23.03 17.74
C GLU A 271 3.08 22.65 19.19
N ILE A 272 1.85 22.92 19.60
CA ILE A 272 1.37 22.62 20.95
C ILE A 272 1.32 21.10 21.16
N SER A 273 0.86 20.35 20.16
CA SER A 273 0.80 18.90 20.20
C SER A 273 2.19 18.28 20.34
N GLU A 274 3.16 18.73 19.54
CA GLU A 274 4.55 18.27 19.62
C GLU A 274 5.14 18.56 21.00
N LYS A 275 4.93 19.78 21.51
CA LYS A 275 5.43 20.15 22.83
C LYS A 275 4.80 19.30 23.93
N LEU A 276 3.49 19.11 23.94
CA LEU A 276 2.82 18.31 24.97
C LEU A 276 3.27 16.85 24.92
N MET A 277 3.34 16.25 23.73
CA MET A 277 3.81 14.87 23.56
C MET A 277 5.23 14.71 24.08
N SER A 278 6.12 15.69 23.83
CA SER A 278 7.50 15.66 24.37
C SER A 278 7.55 15.71 25.90
N LEU A 279 6.60 16.40 26.54
CA LEU A 279 6.52 16.49 28.00
C LEU A 279 6.00 15.17 28.61
N LEU A 280 5.05 14.53 27.94
CA LEU A 280 4.42 13.28 28.40
C LEU A 280 5.27 12.03 28.13
N GLN A 281 6.15 12.04 27.13
CA GLN A 281 6.94 10.87 26.70
C GLN A 281 7.77 10.21 27.82
N ASN A 282 8.17 10.98 28.84
CA ASN A 282 9.04 10.51 29.91
C ASN A 282 8.29 10.16 31.22
N LEU A 283 6.96 10.14 31.19
CA LEU A 283 6.11 9.79 32.32
C LEU A 283 5.70 8.31 32.27
N PRO A 284 5.44 7.66 33.42
CA PRO A 284 4.87 6.32 33.44
C PRO A 284 3.48 6.34 32.81
N THR A 285 3.17 5.41 31.92
CA THR A 285 1.86 5.38 31.26
C THR A 285 0.73 5.17 32.27
N SER A 286 -0.23 6.10 32.30
CA SER A 286 -1.51 5.97 32.99
C SER A 286 -2.67 6.22 32.01
N SER A 287 -3.89 5.79 32.38
CA SER A 287 -5.09 6.05 31.58
C SER A 287 -5.31 7.55 31.34
N LEU A 288 -5.05 8.38 32.36
CA LEU A 288 -5.12 9.84 32.25
C LEU A 288 -4.15 10.39 31.20
N ILE A 289 -2.90 9.93 31.17
CA ILE A 289 -1.92 10.39 30.17
C ILE A 289 -2.40 10.06 28.76
N ILE A 290 -2.97 8.87 28.56
CA ILE A 290 -3.53 8.47 27.25
C ILE A 290 -4.71 9.36 26.87
N HIS A 291 -5.66 9.63 27.78
CA HIS A 291 -6.77 10.56 27.51
C HIS A 291 -6.29 11.97 27.18
N ILE A 292 -5.23 12.46 27.84
CA ILE A 292 -4.63 13.76 27.54
C ILE A 292 -4.02 13.77 26.13
N GLN A 293 -3.27 12.73 25.76
CA GLN A 293 -2.68 12.60 24.43
C GLN A 293 -3.77 12.55 23.35
N LEU A 294 -4.84 11.79 23.59
CA LEU A 294 -6.00 11.71 22.71
C LEU A 294 -6.71 13.06 22.57
N ALA A 295 -6.96 13.77 23.69
CA ALA A 295 -7.67 15.06 23.66
C ALA A 295 -6.96 16.11 22.80
N VAL A 296 -5.63 16.04 22.69
CA VAL A 296 -4.85 16.93 21.82
C VAL A 296 -4.81 16.46 20.37
N CYS A 297 -4.82 15.14 20.14
CA CYS A 297 -4.85 14.56 18.80
C CYS A 297 -6.23 14.63 18.13
N LEU A 298 -7.33 14.57 18.88
CA LEU A 298 -8.69 14.54 18.33
C LEU A 298 -9.05 15.79 17.50
N PRO A 299 -8.75 17.02 17.94
CA PRO A 299 -8.96 18.22 17.12
C PRO A 299 -8.26 18.17 15.75
N LEU A 300 -7.12 17.46 15.65
CA LEU A 300 -6.39 17.28 14.38
C LEU A 300 -7.15 16.39 13.38
N VAL A 301 -8.02 15.48 13.84
CA VAL A 301 -8.78 14.57 12.95
C VAL A 301 -9.61 15.36 11.94
N SER A 302 -10.32 16.40 12.40
CA SER A 302 -11.12 17.27 11.53
C SER A 302 -10.27 18.01 10.49
N THR A 303 -9.07 18.43 10.88
CA THR A 303 -8.11 19.11 9.99
C THR A 303 -7.55 18.12 8.97
N LEU A 304 -7.21 16.90 9.39
CA LEU A 304 -6.74 15.81 8.53
C LEU A 304 -7.75 15.45 7.46
N GLU A 305 -9.04 15.40 7.78
CA GLU A 305 -10.09 15.13 6.79
C GLU A 305 -10.13 16.16 5.66
N GLN A 306 -9.65 17.38 5.90
CA GLN A 306 -9.54 18.44 4.89
C GLN A 306 -8.21 18.40 4.13
N ILE A 307 -7.10 18.02 4.79
CA ILE A 307 -5.75 18.08 4.20
C ILE A 307 -5.23 16.74 3.67
N ALA A 308 -5.89 15.61 3.94
CA ALA A 308 -5.41 14.26 3.57
C ALA A 308 -5.26 14.04 2.05
N GLU A 309 -5.84 14.90 1.21
CA GLU A 309 -5.70 14.87 -0.25
C GLU A 309 -4.63 15.86 -0.76
N GLN A 310 -4.15 16.77 0.09
CA GLN A 310 -3.22 17.85 -0.25
C GLN A 310 -1.77 17.40 -0.01
N ARG A 311 -1.10 16.95 -1.08
CA ARG A 311 0.28 16.42 -1.02
C ARG A 311 1.29 17.34 -0.33
N GLU A 312 1.15 18.66 -0.48
CA GLU A 312 2.02 19.67 0.15
C GLU A 312 1.98 19.63 1.69
N LYS A 313 0.89 19.11 2.27
CA LYS A 313 0.66 19.06 3.71
C LYS A 313 0.89 17.68 4.33
N PHE A 314 1.43 16.71 3.58
CA PHE A 314 1.64 15.35 4.09
C PHE A 314 2.62 15.26 5.26
N ASN A 315 3.50 16.24 5.46
CA ASN A 315 4.33 16.32 6.66
C ASN A 315 3.48 16.40 7.94
N LEU A 316 2.33 17.09 7.89
CA LEU A 316 1.39 17.17 9.01
C LEU A 316 0.65 15.85 9.23
N VAL A 317 0.28 15.17 8.14
CA VAL A 317 -0.34 13.83 8.21
C VAL A 317 0.65 12.82 8.80
N ARG A 318 1.92 12.89 8.42
CA ARG A 318 2.98 12.04 8.95
C ARG A 318 3.20 12.28 10.44
N ALA A 319 3.32 13.54 10.86
CA ALA A 319 3.44 13.89 12.28
C ALA A 319 2.25 13.35 13.10
N TYR A 320 1.04 13.38 12.54
CA TYR A 320 -0.12 12.77 13.18
C TYR A 320 -0.02 11.24 13.27
N ILE A 321 0.41 10.57 12.20
CA ILE A 321 0.63 9.10 12.19
C ILE A 321 1.68 8.70 13.23
N ASP A 322 2.76 9.47 13.37
CA ASP A 322 3.80 9.26 14.38
C ASP A 322 3.22 9.44 15.80
N GLY A 323 2.36 10.45 15.98
CA GLY A 323 1.61 10.67 17.22
C GLY A 323 0.67 9.51 17.55
N PHE A 324 -0.08 9.00 16.56
CA PHE A 324 -0.92 7.81 16.69
C PHE A 324 -0.14 6.58 17.13
N ASP A 325 0.99 6.30 16.47
CA ASP A 325 1.89 5.19 16.84
C ASP A 325 2.46 5.38 18.25
N GLY A 326 2.81 6.61 18.63
CA GLY A 326 3.28 6.96 19.97
C GLY A 326 2.23 6.70 21.06
N VAL A 327 0.97 7.13 20.85
CA VAL A 327 -0.15 6.86 21.78
C VAL A 327 -0.39 5.36 21.90
N PHE A 328 -0.35 4.65 20.77
CA PHE A 328 -0.58 3.21 20.76
C PHE A 328 0.51 2.45 21.53
N LYS A 329 1.78 2.76 21.28
CA LYS A 329 2.94 2.13 21.97
C LYS A 329 3.04 2.48 23.45
N ALA A 330 2.58 3.67 23.84
CA ALA A 330 2.56 4.05 25.24
C ALA A 330 1.50 3.27 26.02
N SER A 331 0.39 2.89 25.38
CA SER A 331 -0.78 2.31 26.03
C SER A 331 -0.64 0.82 26.37
N ASN A 332 -1.09 0.45 27.58
CA ASN A 332 -1.29 -0.94 27.98
C ASN A 332 -2.79 -1.32 28.00
N ASN A 333 -3.70 -0.37 27.71
CA ASN A 333 -5.15 -0.59 27.69
C ASN A 333 -5.75 0.08 26.44
N TYR A 334 -6.27 -0.71 25.50
CA TYR A 334 -6.79 -0.22 24.21
C TYR A 334 -8.29 0.05 24.18
N SER A 335 -8.95 0.05 25.34
CA SER A 335 -10.38 0.41 25.53
C SER A 335 -10.60 1.90 25.82
N LEU A 336 -9.54 2.72 25.78
CA LEU A 336 -9.57 4.14 26.14
C LEU A 336 -9.94 5.04 24.94
N GLN A 337 -10.83 4.57 24.06
CA GLN A 337 -11.29 5.31 22.86
C GLN A 337 -10.21 5.71 21.86
N GLN A 338 -9.03 5.08 21.86
CA GLN A 338 -7.98 5.41 20.88
C GLN A 338 -8.43 5.17 19.43
N HIS A 339 -9.45 4.34 19.21
CA HIS A 339 -10.02 4.04 17.91
C HIS A 339 -10.53 5.28 17.16
N VAL A 340 -10.92 6.35 17.87
CA VAL A 340 -11.44 7.60 17.28
C VAL A 340 -10.39 8.33 16.42
N MET A 341 -9.09 8.03 16.62
CA MET A 341 -8.01 8.58 15.79
C MET A 341 -8.06 8.08 14.33
N ILE A 342 -8.74 6.97 14.08
CA ILE A 342 -8.97 6.41 12.74
C ILE A 342 -10.34 6.87 12.25
N SER A 343 -10.35 7.76 11.25
CA SER A 343 -11.58 8.27 10.65
C SER A 343 -11.51 8.28 9.12
N LYS A 344 -12.43 9.01 8.47
CA LYS A 344 -12.53 9.17 7.01
C LYS A 344 -11.26 9.69 6.35
N TRP A 345 -10.36 10.35 7.09
CA TRP A 345 -9.08 10.83 6.54
C TRP A 345 -8.22 9.66 6.00
N VAL A 346 -8.31 8.46 6.59
CA VAL A 346 -7.51 7.31 6.18
C VAL A 346 -7.80 6.91 4.73
N GLN A 347 -9.07 6.83 4.34
CA GLN A 347 -9.44 6.48 2.97
C GLN A 347 -8.87 7.47 1.94
N LYS A 348 -8.95 8.78 2.26
CA LYS A 348 -8.42 9.85 1.42
C LYS A 348 -6.90 9.79 1.30
N TYR A 349 -6.24 9.53 2.42
CA TYR A 349 -4.79 9.40 2.48
C TYR A 349 -4.29 8.20 1.67
N LEU A 350 -4.89 7.01 1.86
CA LEU A 350 -4.54 5.79 1.12
C LEU A 350 -4.68 5.94 -0.40
N ALA A 351 -5.61 6.78 -0.87
CA ALA A 351 -5.82 7.03 -2.29
C ALA A 351 -4.79 7.99 -2.92
N THR A 352 -4.11 8.82 -2.12
CA THR A 352 -3.31 9.94 -2.62
C THR A 352 -1.83 9.92 -2.19
N CYS A 353 -1.49 9.16 -1.16
CA CYS A 353 -0.16 9.08 -0.56
C CYS A 353 0.89 8.48 -1.50
N SER A 354 2.17 8.75 -1.21
CA SER A 354 3.29 8.13 -1.93
C SER A 354 3.44 6.64 -1.54
N PHE A 355 4.14 5.86 -2.37
CA PHE A 355 4.41 4.45 -2.06
C PHE A 355 5.16 4.26 -0.73
N SER A 356 6.15 5.10 -0.44
CA SER A 356 6.93 5.02 0.81
C SER A 356 6.09 5.36 2.04
N ASP A 357 5.23 6.37 1.94
CA ASP A 357 4.38 6.78 3.06
C ASP A 357 3.23 5.78 3.29
N LEU A 358 2.74 5.16 2.21
CA LEU A 358 1.79 4.04 2.28
C LEU A 358 2.40 2.85 3.02
N CYS A 359 3.60 2.42 2.64
CA CYS A 359 4.33 1.35 3.34
C CYS A 359 4.52 1.68 4.83
N TYR A 360 4.91 2.91 5.14
CA TYR A 360 5.13 3.37 6.52
C TYR A 360 3.85 3.23 7.36
N PHE A 361 2.74 3.80 6.87
CA PHE A 361 1.46 3.76 7.57
C PHE A 361 0.91 2.33 7.71
N LEU A 362 1.01 1.50 6.67
CA LEU A 362 0.53 0.12 6.70
C LEU A 362 1.32 -0.76 7.67
N ASN A 363 2.63 -0.50 7.84
CA ASN A 363 3.44 -1.20 8.84
C ASN A 363 2.98 -0.88 10.26
N ILE A 364 2.73 0.40 10.57
CA ILE A 364 2.18 0.83 11.87
C ILE A 364 0.83 0.16 12.11
N LEU A 365 -0.11 0.25 11.15
CA LEU A 365 -1.41 -0.41 11.26
C LEU A 365 -1.29 -1.93 11.47
N SER A 366 -0.43 -2.59 10.71
CA SER A 366 -0.24 -4.04 10.85
C SER A 366 0.25 -4.44 12.23
N CYS A 367 1.22 -3.70 12.80
CA CYS A 367 1.71 -3.95 14.15
C CYS A 367 0.60 -3.73 15.18
N ASN A 368 -0.12 -2.61 15.08
CA ASN A 368 -1.15 -2.25 16.05
C ASN A 368 -2.32 -3.25 16.02
N ILE A 369 -2.79 -3.63 14.83
CA ILE A 369 -3.89 -4.61 14.68
C ILE A 369 -3.51 -5.98 15.27
N LYS A 370 -2.26 -6.43 15.09
CA LYS A 370 -1.80 -7.70 15.68
C LYS A 370 -1.89 -7.68 17.20
N VAL A 371 -1.57 -6.54 17.83
CA VAL A 371 -1.72 -6.37 19.29
C VAL A 371 -3.20 -6.34 19.69
N LEU A 372 -4.03 -5.58 18.96
CA LEU A 372 -5.48 -5.48 19.24
C LEU A 372 -6.20 -6.82 19.17
N ARG A 373 -5.78 -7.72 18.28
CA ARG A 373 -6.39 -9.06 18.13
C ARG A 373 -6.05 -10.02 19.28
N ILE A 374 -4.98 -9.77 20.03
CA ILE A 374 -4.61 -10.57 21.21
C ILE A 374 -5.40 -10.08 22.44
N ASP A 375 -5.78 -8.81 22.46
CA ASP A 375 -6.54 -8.19 23.55
C ASP A 375 -8.06 -8.31 23.35
N TYR A 376 -8.84 -8.17 24.43
CA TYR A 376 -10.30 -8.26 24.40
C TYR A 376 -11.00 -7.03 23.77
N CYS A 377 -10.22 -6.04 23.33
CA CYS A 377 -10.72 -4.77 22.78
C CYS A 377 -11.09 -4.85 21.29
N TRP A 378 -10.84 -5.97 20.60
CA TRP A 378 -11.06 -6.09 19.15
C TRP A 378 -12.49 -5.71 18.70
N MET A 379 -13.51 -6.02 19.51
CA MET A 379 -14.92 -5.74 19.18
C MET A 379 -15.21 -4.24 18.97
N GLU A 380 -14.47 -3.35 19.63
CA GLU A 380 -14.62 -1.90 19.48
C GLU A 380 -13.89 -1.38 18.23
N TRP A 381 -12.75 -1.99 17.90
CA TRP A 381 -11.88 -1.55 16.81
C TRP A 381 -12.30 -2.10 15.44
N GLU A 382 -12.79 -3.33 15.39
CA GLU A 382 -13.22 -4.00 14.16
C GLU A 382 -14.17 -3.15 13.30
N PRO A 383 -15.30 -2.61 13.81
CA PRO A 383 -16.23 -1.85 12.98
C PRO A 383 -15.60 -0.60 12.39
N ILE A 384 -14.73 0.08 13.14
CA ILE A 384 -14.05 1.32 12.73
C ILE A 384 -13.03 1.03 11.64
N LEU A 385 -12.22 -0.02 11.81
CA LEU A 385 -11.25 -0.46 10.81
C LEU A 385 -11.95 -0.92 9.52
N LYS A 386 -13.06 -1.66 9.64
CA LYS A 386 -13.88 -2.08 8.50
C LYS A 386 -14.54 -0.89 7.78
N GLN A 387 -14.96 0.14 8.51
CA GLN A 387 -15.61 1.32 7.95
C GLN A 387 -14.63 2.28 7.27
N HIS A 388 -13.48 2.55 7.89
CA HIS A 388 -12.60 3.65 7.49
C HIS A 388 -11.31 3.23 6.79
N VAL A 389 -10.83 1.99 7.00
CA VAL A 389 -9.56 1.51 6.43
C VAL A 389 -9.78 0.59 5.24
N LEU A 390 -10.62 -0.44 5.42
CA LEU A 390 -10.80 -1.52 4.44
C LEU A 390 -11.28 -1.06 3.04
N PRO A 391 -12.20 -0.07 2.89
CA PRO A 391 -12.56 0.46 1.57
C PRO A 391 -11.40 1.16 0.87
N GLY A 392 -10.54 1.87 1.62
CA GLY A 392 -9.33 2.49 1.09
C GLY A 392 -8.32 1.47 0.61
N LEU A 393 -8.11 0.39 1.37
CA LEU A 393 -7.25 -0.73 0.99
C LEU A 393 -7.74 -1.40 -0.31
N LYS A 394 -9.05 -1.63 -0.45
CA LYS A 394 -9.65 -2.15 -1.68
C LYS A 394 -9.34 -1.28 -2.89
N SER A 395 -9.47 0.05 -2.75
CA SER A 395 -9.16 0.97 -3.84
C SER A 395 -7.67 0.92 -4.20
N ALA A 396 -6.78 0.99 -3.20
CA ALA A 396 -5.33 0.96 -3.41
C ALA A 396 -4.84 -0.34 -4.06
N ALA A 397 -5.44 -1.48 -3.69
CA ALA A 397 -5.10 -2.82 -4.16
C ALA A 397 -5.29 -3.05 -5.68
N THR A 398 -6.10 -2.21 -6.35
CA THR A 398 -6.28 -2.26 -7.81
C THR A 398 -5.13 -1.61 -8.59
N SER A 399 -4.28 -0.83 -7.93
CA SER A 399 -3.13 -0.19 -8.58
C SER A 399 -1.99 -1.19 -8.80
N SER A 400 -1.32 -1.10 -9.94
CA SER A 400 -0.22 -2.01 -10.30
C SER A 400 1.03 -1.83 -9.42
N ASN A 401 1.19 -0.66 -8.79
CA ASN A 401 2.33 -0.32 -7.92
C ASN A 401 1.89 -0.24 -6.44
N CYS A 402 1.09 -1.21 -6.00
CA CYS A 402 0.58 -1.29 -4.64
C CYS A 402 1.52 -2.11 -3.74
N PRO A 403 1.84 -1.65 -2.52
CA PRO A 403 2.62 -2.43 -1.57
C PRO A 403 1.86 -3.67 -1.08
N SER A 404 2.57 -4.78 -0.92
CA SER A 404 1.96 -6.06 -0.51
C SER A 404 1.32 -6.02 0.88
N GLN A 405 1.79 -5.10 1.74
CA GLN A 405 1.24 -4.82 3.07
C GLN A 405 -0.27 -4.52 3.04
N VAL A 406 -0.80 -3.99 1.94
CA VAL A 406 -2.25 -3.77 1.79
C VAL A 406 -3.03 -5.07 1.99
N GLY A 407 -2.52 -6.18 1.44
CA GLY A 407 -3.11 -7.50 1.60
C GLY A 407 -3.01 -8.00 3.03
N THR A 408 -1.84 -7.82 3.65
CA THR A 408 -1.61 -8.17 5.06
C THR A 408 -2.57 -7.46 6.00
N VAL A 409 -2.71 -6.14 5.88
CA VAL A 409 -3.60 -5.35 6.73
C VAL A 409 -5.07 -5.71 6.48
N ALA A 410 -5.47 -5.91 5.22
CA ALA A 410 -6.84 -6.31 4.90
C ALA A 410 -7.22 -7.67 5.52
N ALA A 411 -6.33 -8.67 5.45
CA ALA A 411 -6.54 -9.98 6.07
C ALA A 411 -6.55 -9.93 7.60
N LEU A 412 -5.77 -9.02 8.21
CA LEU A 412 -5.78 -8.80 9.65
C LEU A 412 -7.08 -8.16 10.14
N ILE A 413 -7.67 -7.24 9.36
CA ILE A 413 -8.94 -6.57 9.69
C ILE A 413 -10.13 -7.52 9.52
N ASP A 414 -10.12 -8.34 8.49
CA ASP A 414 -11.22 -9.27 8.21
C ASP A 414 -10.70 -10.70 7.97
N PRO A 415 -10.44 -11.45 9.06
CA PRO A 415 -9.88 -12.80 8.99
C PRO A 415 -10.93 -13.86 8.59
N SER A 416 -12.18 -13.47 8.32
CA SER A 416 -13.24 -14.42 7.97
C SER A 416 -13.07 -14.97 6.56
N LEU A 417 -12.95 -16.29 6.45
CA LEU A 417 -12.90 -17.02 5.17
C LEU A 417 -14.22 -16.97 4.38
N SER A 418 -15.32 -16.54 5.01
CA SER A 418 -16.65 -16.42 4.39
C SER A 418 -17.03 -14.97 4.05
N SER A 419 -16.07 -14.05 4.15
CA SER A 419 -16.28 -12.64 3.82
C SER A 419 -16.24 -12.38 2.31
N ASP A 420 -17.10 -11.46 1.84
CA ASP A 420 -17.06 -10.94 0.47
C ASP A 420 -15.68 -10.35 0.11
N TYR A 421 -14.91 -9.90 1.09
CA TYR A 421 -13.55 -9.40 0.87
C TYR A 421 -12.59 -10.48 0.38
N VAL A 422 -12.83 -11.76 0.67
CA VAL A 422 -12.06 -12.86 0.10
C VAL A 422 -12.21 -12.84 -1.42
N LEU A 423 -13.43 -12.73 -1.95
CA LEU A 423 -13.69 -12.66 -3.39
C LEU A 423 -13.11 -11.40 -4.04
N ILE A 424 -13.08 -10.28 -3.30
CA ILE A 424 -12.50 -9.03 -3.78
C ILE A 424 -10.98 -9.13 -3.88
N PHE A 425 -10.29 -9.56 -2.82
CA PHE A 425 -8.81 -9.60 -2.77
C PHE A 425 -8.19 -10.77 -3.53
N THR A 426 -8.99 -11.77 -3.92
CA THR A 426 -8.60 -12.87 -4.83
C THR A 426 -8.95 -12.61 -6.30
N SER A 427 -9.61 -11.49 -6.60
CA SER A 427 -9.99 -11.09 -7.96
C SER A 427 -8.79 -10.80 -8.87
N ASP A 428 -8.98 -11.01 -10.17
CA ASP A 428 -7.99 -10.68 -11.21
C ASP A 428 -7.62 -9.19 -11.27
N LEU A 429 -8.50 -8.32 -10.76
CA LEU A 429 -8.28 -6.87 -10.73
C LEU A 429 -7.25 -6.42 -9.69
N ILE A 430 -6.95 -7.28 -8.72
CA ILE A 430 -6.03 -6.97 -7.63
C ILE A 430 -4.60 -7.36 -8.02
N ALA A 431 -3.64 -6.53 -7.58
CA ALA A 431 -2.22 -6.78 -7.77
C ALA A 431 -1.81 -8.10 -7.12
N VAL A 432 -1.04 -8.92 -7.85
CA VAL A 432 -0.76 -10.31 -7.48
C VAL A 432 0.04 -10.43 -6.17
N ASN A 433 0.93 -9.48 -5.91
CA ASN A 433 1.69 -9.38 -4.65
C ASN A 433 0.78 -9.13 -3.44
N VAL A 434 -0.24 -8.27 -3.59
CA VAL A 434 -1.27 -7.99 -2.59
C VAL A 434 -2.12 -9.24 -2.33
N THR A 435 -2.60 -9.89 -3.39
CA THR A 435 -3.36 -11.14 -3.31
C THR A 435 -2.57 -12.25 -2.59
N CYS A 436 -1.27 -12.40 -2.91
CA CYS A 436 -0.40 -13.38 -2.27
C CYS A 436 -0.28 -13.16 -0.75
N HIS A 437 -0.01 -11.93 -0.32
CA HIS A 437 0.14 -11.61 1.11
C HIS A 437 -1.20 -11.66 1.87
N TYR A 438 -2.29 -11.20 1.25
CA TYR A 438 -3.64 -11.34 1.80
C TYR A 438 -3.96 -12.80 2.09
N MET A 439 -3.81 -13.69 1.09
CA MET A 439 -4.09 -15.11 1.27
C MET A 439 -3.11 -15.75 2.27
N THR A 440 -1.83 -15.39 2.25
CA THR A 440 -0.85 -15.97 3.19
C THR A 440 -1.24 -15.68 4.64
N MET A 441 -1.67 -14.45 4.93
CA MET A 441 -2.12 -14.02 6.26
C MET A 441 -3.50 -14.57 6.63
N LEU A 442 -4.44 -14.61 5.68
CA LEU A 442 -5.78 -15.17 5.92
C LEU A 442 -5.72 -16.67 6.26
N LEU A 443 -4.75 -17.37 5.69
CA LEU A 443 -4.59 -18.82 5.77
C LEU A 443 -3.54 -19.26 6.81
N SER A 444 -2.91 -18.35 7.57
CA SER A 444 -1.77 -18.68 8.46
C SER A 444 -2.16 -19.46 9.71
N ASP A 445 -3.32 -19.19 10.29
CA ASP A 445 -3.68 -19.62 11.65
C ASP A 445 -4.64 -20.82 11.68
N MET A 446 -4.94 -21.43 10.53
CA MET A 446 -5.96 -22.46 10.40
C MET A 446 -5.36 -23.85 10.20
N GLU A 447 -5.63 -24.76 11.13
CA GLU A 447 -5.12 -26.14 11.11
C GLU A 447 -5.83 -27.02 10.05
N ASN A 448 -7.14 -26.82 9.80
CA ASN A 448 -7.91 -27.55 8.79
C ASN A 448 -9.04 -26.69 8.17
N TYR A 449 -9.15 -26.71 6.83
CA TYR A 449 -10.17 -25.98 6.06
C TYR A 449 -11.47 -26.78 5.87
N CYS A 450 -12.04 -27.31 6.95
CA CYS A 450 -13.32 -28.03 6.86
C CYS A 450 -14.49 -27.04 6.73
N GLY A 451 -15.28 -27.15 5.65
CA GLY A 451 -16.55 -26.42 5.49
C GLY A 451 -16.48 -25.09 4.74
N LEU A 452 -15.40 -24.81 3.99
CA LEU A 452 -15.32 -23.62 3.14
C LEU A 452 -16.38 -23.70 2.01
N PRO A 453 -17.21 -22.66 1.79
CA PRO A 453 -18.15 -22.68 0.69
C PRO A 453 -17.42 -22.69 -0.67
N LYS A 454 -17.98 -23.43 -1.62
CA LYS A 454 -17.34 -23.78 -2.91
C LYS A 454 -16.89 -22.56 -3.75
N ASN A 455 -17.59 -21.44 -3.65
CA ASN A 455 -17.23 -20.19 -4.32
C ASN A 455 -15.91 -19.60 -3.77
N TYR A 456 -15.72 -19.59 -2.45
CA TYR A 456 -14.48 -19.10 -1.83
C TYR A 456 -13.31 -20.05 -2.07
N GLU A 457 -13.56 -21.36 -2.02
CA GLU A 457 -12.56 -22.38 -2.36
C GLU A 457 -12.05 -22.18 -3.79
N THR A 458 -12.97 -22.05 -4.74
CA THR A 458 -12.65 -21.77 -6.15
C THR A 458 -11.82 -20.50 -6.29
N ALA A 459 -12.21 -19.42 -5.59
CA ALA A 459 -11.51 -18.14 -5.66
C ALA A 459 -10.07 -18.23 -5.10
N ILE A 460 -9.86 -18.95 -3.99
CA ILE A 460 -8.53 -19.16 -3.39
C ILE A 460 -7.64 -20.01 -4.31
N LEU A 461 -8.17 -21.12 -4.85
CA LEU A 461 -7.42 -21.98 -5.77
C LEU A 461 -7.00 -21.24 -7.04
N HIS A 462 -7.94 -20.49 -7.63
CA HIS A 462 -7.72 -19.64 -8.80
C HIS A 462 -6.69 -18.53 -8.54
N ALA A 463 -6.76 -17.87 -7.38
CA ALA A 463 -5.79 -16.85 -7.01
C ALA A 463 -4.40 -17.45 -6.73
N TRP A 464 -4.33 -18.62 -6.09
CA TRP A 464 -3.07 -19.32 -5.83
C TRP A 464 -2.38 -19.73 -7.14
N THR A 465 -3.11 -20.28 -8.10
CA THR A 465 -2.52 -20.66 -9.41
C THR A 465 -2.01 -19.45 -10.16
N ARG A 466 -2.75 -18.33 -10.14
CA ARG A 466 -2.31 -17.04 -10.68
C ARG A 466 -1.02 -16.55 -10.01
N CYS A 467 -0.96 -16.55 -8.67
CA CYS A 467 0.25 -16.17 -7.92
C CYS A 467 1.46 -17.03 -8.31
N CYS A 468 1.28 -18.35 -8.39
CA CYS A 468 2.38 -19.25 -8.74
C CYS A 468 2.86 -19.08 -10.19
N LEU A 469 1.93 -18.88 -11.13
CA LEU A 469 2.24 -18.69 -12.54
C LEU A 469 3.03 -17.40 -12.79
N LEU A 470 2.69 -16.34 -12.06
CA LEU A 470 3.34 -15.03 -12.18
C LEU A 470 4.59 -14.88 -11.29
N ASN A 471 4.99 -15.96 -10.60
CA ASN A 471 6.20 -16.06 -9.79
C ASN A 471 6.37 -14.92 -8.77
N CYS A 472 5.30 -14.66 -8.01
CA CYS A 472 5.32 -13.69 -6.91
C CYS A 472 6.27 -14.08 -5.77
N GLU A 473 6.76 -13.10 -5.03
CA GLU A 473 7.52 -13.35 -3.81
C GLU A 473 6.62 -13.95 -2.71
N GLY A 474 7.16 -14.86 -1.91
CA GLY A 474 6.46 -15.48 -0.78
C GLY A 474 5.52 -16.65 -1.13
N ILE A 475 5.53 -17.15 -2.38
CA ILE A 475 4.67 -18.27 -2.81
C ILE A 475 4.86 -19.53 -1.94
N ASP A 476 6.04 -19.79 -1.40
CA ASP A 476 6.31 -20.99 -0.60
C ASP A 476 5.39 -21.07 0.63
N ALA A 477 5.24 -19.96 1.35
CA ALA A 477 4.39 -19.86 2.54
C ALA A 477 2.92 -20.00 2.17
N LEU A 478 2.48 -19.28 1.12
CA LEU A 478 1.12 -19.40 0.59
C LEU A 478 0.79 -20.83 0.18
N SER A 479 1.69 -21.48 -0.58
CA SER A 479 1.48 -22.83 -1.10
C SER A 479 1.39 -23.83 0.04
N ASN A 480 2.22 -23.71 1.08
CA ASN A 480 2.13 -24.57 2.26
C ASN A 480 0.74 -24.49 2.94
N ASN A 481 0.09 -23.33 2.92
CA ASN A 481 -1.24 -23.16 3.49
C ASN A 481 -2.36 -23.65 2.55
N VAL A 482 -2.29 -23.30 1.26
CA VAL A 482 -3.31 -23.69 0.25
C VAL A 482 -3.37 -25.21 0.06
N LEU A 483 -2.24 -25.91 0.17
CA LEU A 483 -2.20 -27.37 0.04
C LEU A 483 -2.92 -28.14 1.15
N LYS A 484 -3.27 -27.47 2.26
CA LYS A 484 -4.08 -28.06 3.34
C LYS A 484 -5.59 -27.99 3.05
N ILE A 485 -6.02 -27.30 2.00
CA ILE A 485 -7.43 -27.22 1.61
C ILE A 485 -7.92 -28.61 1.19
N ALA A 486 -9.09 -29.02 1.71
CA ALA A 486 -9.64 -30.37 1.52
C ALA A 486 -9.72 -30.78 0.05
N ALA A 487 -10.17 -29.88 -0.84
CA ALA A 487 -10.26 -30.14 -2.27
C ALA A 487 -8.93 -30.55 -2.94
N LEU A 488 -7.79 -30.07 -2.42
CA LEU A 488 -6.48 -30.44 -2.93
C LEU A 488 -5.92 -31.66 -2.20
N SER A 489 -6.06 -31.74 -0.88
CA SER A 489 -5.52 -32.84 -0.07
C SER A 489 -6.20 -34.19 -0.37
N GLU A 490 -7.48 -34.18 -0.77
CA GLU A 490 -8.19 -35.39 -1.20
C GLU A 490 -7.73 -35.91 -2.58
N VAL A 491 -7.20 -35.03 -3.44
CA VAL A 491 -6.82 -35.38 -4.82
C VAL A 491 -5.34 -35.72 -4.94
N LEU A 492 -4.47 -35.08 -4.14
CA LEU A 492 -3.03 -35.22 -4.25
C LEU A 492 -2.50 -36.39 -3.41
N ASP A 493 -1.86 -37.37 -4.07
CA ASP A 493 -1.26 -38.54 -3.40
C ASP A 493 0.22 -38.32 -3.00
N THR A 494 0.81 -37.16 -3.30
CA THR A 494 2.27 -36.92 -3.18
C THR A 494 2.60 -35.56 -2.57
N THR A 495 3.76 -35.47 -1.92
CA THR A 495 4.29 -34.23 -1.37
C THR A 495 4.74 -33.28 -2.48
N ILE A 496 4.30 -32.02 -2.40
CA ILE A 496 4.61 -30.98 -3.39
C ILE A 496 5.91 -30.26 -3.01
N ASN A 497 6.80 -30.08 -3.98
CA ASN A 497 8.00 -29.28 -3.79
C ASN A 497 7.64 -27.79 -3.79
N LEU A 498 7.80 -27.14 -2.63
CA LEU A 498 7.42 -25.74 -2.44
C LEU A 498 8.24 -24.76 -3.29
N ARG A 499 9.47 -25.11 -3.72
CA ARG A 499 10.28 -24.22 -4.59
C ARG A 499 9.69 -23.98 -5.97
N ASN A 500 8.89 -24.93 -6.48
CA ASN A 500 8.22 -24.83 -7.77
C ASN A 500 6.81 -25.42 -7.63
N PRO A 501 5.94 -24.79 -6.84
CA PRO A 501 4.75 -25.43 -6.32
C PRO A 501 3.76 -25.74 -7.44
N LEU A 502 3.60 -24.84 -8.42
CA LEU A 502 2.72 -25.08 -9.57
C LEU A 502 3.22 -26.22 -10.46
N CYS A 503 4.51 -26.29 -10.77
CA CYS A 503 5.07 -27.38 -11.59
C CYS A 503 4.92 -28.75 -10.91
N SER A 504 5.20 -28.81 -9.59
CA SER A 504 5.01 -30.02 -8.80
C SER A 504 3.54 -30.38 -8.67
N PHE A 505 2.65 -29.42 -8.41
CA PHE A 505 1.21 -29.62 -8.39
C PHE A 505 0.70 -30.21 -9.70
N ILE A 506 1.05 -29.62 -10.84
CA ILE A 506 0.65 -30.12 -12.18
C ILE A 506 1.11 -31.56 -12.41
N THR A 507 2.36 -31.86 -12.02
CA THR A 507 2.95 -33.19 -12.20
C THR A 507 2.23 -34.24 -11.34
N SER A 508 1.92 -33.90 -10.09
CA SER A 508 1.17 -34.77 -9.18
C SER A 508 -0.27 -34.94 -9.65
N PHE A 509 -0.93 -33.84 -10.02
CA PHE A 509 -2.32 -33.80 -10.46
C PHE A 509 -2.60 -34.67 -11.69
N GLY A 510 -1.70 -34.64 -12.68
CA GLY A 510 -1.83 -35.50 -13.88
C GLY A 510 -1.52 -36.98 -13.66
N ARG A 511 -0.95 -37.37 -12.51
CA ARG A 511 -0.66 -38.78 -12.16
C ARG A 511 -1.75 -39.46 -11.34
N CYS A 512 -2.72 -38.69 -10.83
CA CYS A 512 -3.77 -39.20 -9.97
C CYS A 512 -4.72 -40.17 -10.71
N SER A 513 -5.17 -41.21 -10.01
CA SER A 513 -5.95 -42.33 -10.57
C SER A 513 -7.24 -41.91 -11.29
N THR A 514 -7.62 -42.67 -12.33
CA THR A 514 -8.80 -42.46 -13.18
C THR A 514 -10.14 -42.54 -12.44
N SER A 515 -10.17 -43.08 -11.22
CA SER A 515 -11.38 -43.15 -10.38
C SER A 515 -11.88 -41.78 -9.88
N LYS A 516 -11.06 -40.72 -9.93
CA LYS A 516 -11.39 -39.36 -9.46
C LYS A 516 -11.64 -38.34 -10.59
N LEU A 517 -11.89 -38.81 -11.82
CA LEU A 517 -11.87 -37.96 -13.03
C LEU A 517 -12.87 -36.80 -13.04
N THR A 518 -14.06 -36.96 -12.48
CA THR A 518 -15.07 -35.88 -12.39
C THR A 518 -14.60 -34.73 -11.52
N ASN A 519 -14.08 -35.03 -10.33
CA ASN A 519 -13.54 -34.02 -9.41
C ASN A 519 -12.26 -33.36 -10.00
N GLN A 520 -11.44 -34.14 -10.71
CA GLN A 520 -10.25 -33.60 -11.41
C GLN A 520 -10.63 -32.59 -12.51
N LYS A 521 -11.66 -32.84 -13.31
CA LYS A 521 -12.07 -31.87 -14.34
C LYS A 521 -12.57 -30.57 -13.73
N GLU A 522 -13.31 -30.65 -12.64
CA GLU A 522 -13.77 -29.47 -11.92
C GLU A 522 -12.61 -28.66 -11.34
N ILE A 523 -11.69 -29.30 -10.61
CA ILE A 523 -10.51 -28.63 -10.05
C ILE A 523 -9.60 -28.07 -11.17
N CYS A 524 -9.48 -28.79 -12.29
CA CYS A 524 -8.74 -28.32 -13.45
C CYS A 524 -9.34 -27.01 -14.00
N GLU A 525 -10.66 -26.92 -14.13
CA GLU A 525 -11.34 -25.70 -14.58
C GLU A 525 -11.19 -24.56 -13.55
N GLN A 526 -11.32 -24.84 -12.25
CA GLN A 526 -11.14 -23.84 -11.18
C GLN A 526 -9.72 -23.25 -11.17
N CYS A 527 -8.71 -24.11 -11.30
CA CYS A 527 -7.30 -23.73 -11.26
C CYS A 527 -6.81 -23.07 -12.55
N PHE A 528 -7.25 -23.58 -13.71
CA PHE A 528 -6.62 -23.29 -15.00
C PHE A 528 -7.57 -22.64 -16.02
N GLY A 529 -8.87 -22.55 -15.75
CA GLY A 529 -9.89 -22.10 -16.72
C GLY A 529 -9.64 -20.70 -17.30
N ARG A 530 -8.96 -19.80 -16.58
CA ARG A 530 -8.71 -18.41 -16.97
C ARG A 530 -7.25 -18.06 -17.27
N LEU A 531 -6.38 -19.07 -17.43
CA LEU A 531 -4.95 -18.89 -17.72
C LEU A 531 -4.68 -17.94 -18.89
N ASP A 532 -5.48 -18.04 -19.95
CA ASP A 532 -5.38 -17.19 -21.14
C ASP A 532 -5.45 -15.69 -20.82
N SER A 533 -6.36 -15.30 -19.92
CA SER A 533 -6.56 -13.90 -19.55
C SER A 533 -5.38 -13.32 -18.77
N TRP A 534 -4.71 -14.12 -17.95
CA TRP A 534 -3.57 -13.68 -17.14
C TRP A 534 -2.28 -13.59 -17.94
N ILE A 535 -2.11 -14.49 -18.90
CA ILE A 535 -0.83 -14.69 -19.59
C ILE A 535 -0.67 -13.72 -20.75
N LEU A 536 -1.75 -13.46 -21.50
CA LEU A 536 -1.69 -12.70 -22.74
C LEU A 536 -0.94 -11.35 -22.62
N PRO A 537 -1.16 -10.54 -21.57
CA PRO A 537 -0.43 -9.28 -21.38
C PRO A 537 1.10 -9.46 -21.23
N HIS A 538 1.54 -10.56 -20.65
CA HIS A 538 2.96 -10.83 -20.41
C HIS A 538 3.69 -11.42 -21.62
N LEU A 539 2.97 -12.03 -22.57
CA LEU A 539 3.56 -12.61 -23.78
C LEU A 539 3.60 -11.63 -24.97
N THR A 540 2.70 -10.67 -25.03
CA THR A 540 2.70 -9.65 -26.09
C THR A 540 3.92 -8.72 -26.01
N SER A 541 4.37 -8.40 -24.79
CA SER A 541 5.53 -7.55 -24.51
C SER A 541 6.32 -8.11 -23.32
N PRO A 542 7.15 -9.15 -23.53
CA PRO A 542 7.82 -9.84 -22.44
C PRO A 542 8.90 -8.95 -21.81
N SER A 543 8.76 -8.65 -20.52
CA SER A 543 9.69 -7.79 -19.75
C SER A 543 10.92 -8.53 -19.21
N SER A 544 10.84 -9.85 -19.04
CA SER A 544 11.92 -10.68 -18.46
C SER A 544 11.94 -12.07 -19.07
N GLU A 545 13.14 -12.58 -19.39
CA GLU A 545 13.34 -13.95 -19.87
C GLU A 545 12.94 -14.98 -18.82
N ALA A 546 13.28 -14.75 -17.55
CA ALA A 546 12.99 -15.70 -16.47
C ALA A 546 11.48 -15.95 -16.33
N ILE A 547 10.67 -14.89 -16.41
CA ILE A 547 9.20 -14.99 -16.33
C ILE A 547 8.65 -15.75 -17.54
N ALA A 548 9.13 -15.44 -18.76
CA ALA A 548 8.71 -16.16 -19.96
C ALA A 548 9.05 -17.66 -19.89
N VAL A 549 10.28 -17.99 -19.47
CA VAL A 549 10.72 -19.39 -19.31
C VAL A 549 9.88 -20.10 -18.24
N HIS A 550 9.58 -19.46 -17.11
CA HIS A 550 8.74 -20.02 -16.04
C HIS A 550 7.33 -20.33 -16.55
N MET A 551 6.66 -19.36 -17.18
CA MET A 551 5.32 -19.54 -17.75
C MET A 551 5.29 -20.69 -18.76
N TYR A 552 6.21 -20.70 -19.72
CA TYR A 552 6.30 -21.79 -20.69
C TYR A 552 6.58 -23.14 -20.02
N THR A 553 7.39 -23.17 -18.97
CA THR A 553 7.68 -24.42 -18.22
C THR A 553 6.41 -24.95 -17.56
N CYS A 554 5.70 -24.13 -16.77
CA CYS A 554 4.45 -24.53 -16.11
C CYS A 554 3.40 -25.01 -17.13
N ILE A 555 3.18 -24.24 -18.20
CA ILE A 555 2.16 -24.58 -19.20
C ILE A 555 2.57 -25.80 -20.03
N SER A 556 3.85 -25.98 -20.35
CA SER A 556 4.31 -27.18 -21.07
C SER A 556 4.14 -28.45 -20.24
N LEU A 557 4.36 -28.38 -18.92
CA LEU A 557 4.06 -29.48 -18.00
C LEU A 557 2.55 -29.73 -17.88
N LEU A 558 1.73 -28.68 -17.92
CA LEU A 558 0.28 -28.80 -17.92
C LEU A 558 -0.21 -29.56 -19.16
N PHE A 559 0.35 -29.27 -20.33
CA PHE A 559 0.09 -30.04 -21.55
C PHE A 559 0.59 -31.48 -21.41
N PHE A 560 1.82 -31.68 -20.95
CA PHE A 560 2.43 -32.99 -20.87
C PHE A 560 1.68 -33.95 -19.93
N HIS A 561 1.24 -33.47 -18.76
CA HIS A 561 0.61 -34.30 -17.73
C HIS A 561 -0.92 -34.26 -17.75
N CYS A 562 -1.54 -33.18 -18.21
CA CYS A 562 -2.98 -32.96 -18.04
C CYS A 562 -3.74 -32.74 -19.36
N ALA A 563 -3.16 -32.98 -20.54
CA ALA A 563 -3.81 -32.71 -21.83
C ALA A 563 -5.25 -33.25 -21.94
N GLN A 564 -5.51 -34.47 -21.44
CA GLN A 564 -6.84 -35.11 -21.47
C GLN A 564 -7.90 -34.36 -20.65
N LEU A 565 -7.49 -33.59 -19.63
CA LEU A 565 -8.39 -32.76 -18.82
C LEU A 565 -8.67 -31.41 -19.50
N LEU A 566 -7.71 -30.88 -20.26
CA LEU A 566 -7.82 -29.58 -20.94
C LEU A 566 -8.64 -29.64 -22.23
N TYR A 567 -8.70 -30.83 -22.85
CA TYR A 567 -9.25 -31.00 -24.19
C TYR A 567 -10.70 -31.51 -24.18
N HIS A 568 -11.55 -30.83 -24.95
CA HIS A 568 -12.91 -31.28 -25.24
C HIS A 568 -13.16 -31.21 -26.73
N LYS A 569 -13.23 -32.38 -27.39
CA LYS A 569 -13.40 -32.53 -28.85
C LYS A 569 -14.56 -31.70 -29.43
N ASN A 570 -15.69 -31.66 -28.73
CA ASN A 570 -16.90 -30.97 -29.19
C ASN A 570 -16.95 -29.48 -28.83
N ARG A 571 -15.93 -28.95 -28.14
CA ARG A 571 -15.89 -27.56 -27.68
C ARG A 571 -14.65 -26.86 -28.22
N SER A 572 -14.82 -26.10 -29.30
CA SER A 572 -13.74 -25.33 -29.92
C SER A 572 -13.11 -24.30 -28.98
N SER A 573 -13.86 -23.82 -27.97
CA SER A 573 -13.40 -22.90 -26.92
C SER A 573 -12.78 -23.58 -25.69
N CYS A 574 -12.47 -24.88 -25.76
CA CYS A 574 -11.81 -25.57 -24.65
C CYS A 574 -10.44 -24.95 -24.32
N LEU A 575 -10.00 -25.14 -23.08
CA LEU A 575 -8.78 -24.52 -22.57
C LEU A 575 -7.54 -24.91 -23.39
N LEU A 576 -7.42 -26.17 -23.82
CA LEU A 576 -6.34 -26.60 -24.69
C LEU A 576 -6.24 -25.74 -25.95
N ASN A 577 -7.35 -25.52 -26.66
CA ASN A 577 -7.36 -24.76 -27.91
C ASN A 577 -6.96 -23.30 -27.70
N ARG A 578 -7.46 -22.68 -26.61
CA ARG A 578 -7.09 -21.31 -26.23
C ARG A 578 -5.58 -21.22 -25.96
N LEU A 579 -5.02 -22.16 -25.19
CA LEU A 579 -3.60 -22.18 -24.85
C LEU A 579 -2.70 -22.52 -26.06
N VAL A 580 -3.15 -23.40 -26.98
CA VAL A 580 -2.44 -23.65 -28.24
C VAL A 580 -2.31 -22.35 -29.03
N ASN A 581 -3.37 -21.58 -29.17
CA ASN A 581 -3.35 -20.31 -29.90
C ASN A 581 -2.51 -19.21 -29.22
N ILE A 582 -2.11 -19.39 -27.95
CA ILE A 582 -1.28 -18.43 -27.21
C ILE A 582 0.18 -18.86 -27.17
N PHE A 583 0.46 -20.11 -26.77
CA PHE A 583 1.83 -20.59 -26.51
C PHE A 583 2.47 -21.34 -27.66
N VAL A 584 1.67 -22.10 -28.42
CA VAL A 584 2.17 -23.12 -29.34
C VAL A 584 2.05 -22.64 -30.79
N LEU A 585 0.90 -22.16 -31.23
CA LEU A 585 0.70 -21.67 -32.59
C LEU A 585 0.02 -20.29 -32.58
N PRO A 586 0.63 -19.27 -31.96
CA PRO A 586 0.14 -17.91 -32.06
C PRO A 586 0.15 -17.41 -33.50
N ALA A 587 -0.75 -16.46 -33.80
CA ALA A 587 -0.95 -15.94 -35.17
C ALA A 587 0.36 -15.50 -35.84
N ASN A 588 1.30 -14.91 -35.08
CA ASN A 588 2.62 -14.53 -35.58
C ASN A 588 3.44 -15.71 -36.10
N ILE A 589 3.43 -16.84 -35.39
CA ILE A 589 4.16 -18.06 -35.78
C ILE A 589 3.47 -18.72 -36.98
N LEU A 590 2.14 -18.73 -37.02
CA LEU A 590 1.37 -19.21 -38.17
C LEU A 590 1.65 -18.38 -39.44
N MET A 591 1.84 -17.06 -39.30
CA MET A 591 2.27 -16.16 -40.37
C MET A 591 3.76 -16.27 -40.73
N GLY A 592 4.54 -17.12 -40.04
CA GLY A 592 5.98 -17.28 -40.28
C GLY A 592 6.84 -16.13 -39.73
N LYS A 593 6.31 -15.28 -38.86
CA LYS A 593 7.08 -14.23 -38.18
C LYS A 593 7.88 -14.82 -37.02
N LYS A 594 9.11 -14.35 -36.85
CA LYS A 594 9.98 -14.76 -35.74
C LYS A 594 9.44 -14.19 -34.41
N PRO A 595 9.25 -15.01 -33.36
CA PRO A 595 8.83 -14.52 -32.05
C PRO A 595 9.95 -13.76 -31.32
N HIS A 596 9.60 -13.09 -30.22
CA HIS A 596 10.58 -12.44 -29.34
C HIS A 596 11.64 -13.44 -28.83
N LEU A 597 12.87 -12.98 -28.60
CA LEU A 597 14.00 -13.84 -28.21
C LEU A 597 13.72 -14.65 -26.93
N TYR A 598 13.17 -14.01 -25.89
CA TYR A 598 12.81 -14.68 -24.64
C TYR A 598 11.79 -15.82 -24.84
N VAL A 599 10.80 -15.59 -25.71
CA VAL A 599 9.81 -16.61 -26.07
C VAL A 599 10.48 -17.75 -26.83
N LEU A 600 11.38 -17.44 -27.78
CA LEU A 600 12.09 -18.45 -28.54
C LEU A 600 12.97 -19.33 -27.64
N ASN A 601 13.69 -18.74 -26.68
CA ASN A 601 14.50 -19.48 -25.70
C ASN A 601 13.63 -20.36 -24.81
N ALA A 602 12.48 -19.86 -24.36
CA ALA A 602 11.52 -20.63 -23.58
C ALA A 602 10.95 -21.83 -24.39
N VAL A 603 10.59 -21.61 -25.65
CA VAL A 603 10.15 -22.67 -26.58
C VAL A 603 11.25 -23.70 -26.80
N GLN A 604 12.51 -23.30 -27.02
CA GLN A 604 13.61 -24.25 -27.20
C GLN A 604 13.75 -25.22 -26.01
N ARG A 605 13.47 -24.76 -24.80
CA ARG A 605 13.50 -25.60 -23.60
C ARG A 605 12.29 -26.52 -23.47
N THR A 606 11.11 -26.09 -23.93
CA THR A 606 9.82 -26.70 -23.53
C THR A 606 9.00 -27.32 -24.68
N TRP A 607 9.35 -27.06 -25.94
CA TRP A 607 8.57 -27.51 -27.13
C TRP A 607 8.25 -29.01 -27.13
N HIS A 608 9.22 -29.84 -26.73
CA HIS A 608 9.06 -31.30 -26.67
C HIS A 608 7.94 -31.75 -25.71
N LEU A 609 7.72 -31.04 -24.60
CA LEU A 609 6.66 -31.35 -23.64
C LEU A 609 5.27 -31.05 -24.22
N PHE A 610 5.13 -29.93 -24.94
CA PHE A 610 3.90 -29.63 -25.69
C PHE A 610 3.61 -30.70 -26.74
N MET A 611 4.63 -31.08 -27.51
CA MET A 611 4.49 -32.08 -28.58
C MET A 611 4.05 -33.43 -28.01
N GLN A 612 4.69 -33.88 -26.92
CA GLN A 612 4.34 -35.13 -26.25
C GLN A 612 2.93 -35.09 -25.64
N GLY A 613 2.56 -33.99 -24.99
CA GLY A 613 1.23 -33.83 -24.38
C GLY A 613 0.10 -33.86 -25.41
N ILE A 614 0.23 -33.11 -26.51
CA ILE A 614 -0.79 -33.07 -27.57
C ILE A 614 -0.86 -34.42 -28.30
N TYR A 615 0.28 -35.07 -28.53
CA TYR A 615 0.32 -36.38 -29.19
C TYR A 615 -0.42 -37.46 -28.38
N GLY A 616 -0.42 -37.35 -27.05
CA GLY A 616 -1.15 -38.25 -26.15
C GLY A 616 -2.68 -38.19 -26.24
N LEU A 617 -3.26 -37.23 -26.97
CA LEU A 617 -4.71 -37.09 -27.20
C LEU A 617 -5.25 -37.95 -28.36
N ASP A 618 -4.39 -38.77 -28.99
CA ASP A 618 -4.67 -39.61 -30.15
C ASP A 618 -5.25 -38.85 -31.37
N GLY A 619 -4.35 -38.14 -32.07
CA GLY A 619 -4.67 -37.35 -33.25
C GLY A 619 -5.14 -38.16 -34.48
N SER A 620 -5.09 -39.49 -34.46
CA SER A 620 -5.56 -40.32 -35.57
C SER A 620 -7.08 -40.22 -35.79
N SER A 621 -7.82 -39.86 -34.73
CA SER A 621 -9.28 -39.72 -34.74
C SER A 621 -9.75 -38.26 -34.77
N ASP A 622 -8.84 -37.28 -34.74
CA ASP A 622 -9.16 -35.86 -34.58
C ASP A 622 -8.33 -34.94 -35.49
N ALA A 623 -8.99 -34.38 -36.49
CA ALA A 623 -8.37 -33.52 -37.50
C ALA A 623 -7.78 -32.21 -36.94
N TYR A 624 -8.27 -31.70 -35.82
CA TYR A 624 -7.71 -30.51 -35.19
C TYR A 624 -6.37 -30.82 -34.51
N ILE A 625 -6.31 -31.93 -33.76
CA ILE A 625 -5.08 -32.39 -33.10
C ILE A 625 -4.03 -32.73 -34.14
N GLU A 626 -4.39 -33.48 -35.19
CA GLU A 626 -3.47 -33.83 -36.27
C GLU A 626 -2.90 -32.57 -36.96
N ARG A 627 -3.76 -31.59 -37.26
CA ARG A 627 -3.34 -30.30 -37.84
C ARG A 627 -2.38 -29.55 -36.92
N THR A 628 -2.69 -29.49 -35.63
CA THR A 628 -1.85 -28.81 -34.63
C THR A 628 -0.47 -29.43 -34.56
N LEU A 629 -0.38 -30.76 -34.45
CA LEU A 629 0.89 -31.50 -34.40
C LEU A 629 1.71 -31.31 -35.68
N ARG A 630 1.07 -31.34 -36.84
CA ARG A 630 1.72 -31.08 -38.13
C ARG A 630 2.29 -29.67 -38.19
N ASP A 631 1.49 -28.68 -37.84
CA ASP A 631 1.89 -27.27 -37.91
C ASP A 631 2.97 -26.95 -36.86
N MET A 632 2.98 -27.62 -35.71
CA MET A 632 4.08 -27.54 -34.74
C MET A 632 5.43 -27.93 -35.35
N VAL A 633 5.49 -29.02 -36.13
CA VAL A 633 6.73 -29.42 -36.81
C VAL A 633 7.07 -28.43 -37.94
N ALA A 634 6.10 -28.14 -38.81
CA ALA A 634 6.32 -27.31 -40.00
C ALA A 634 6.69 -25.85 -39.68
N ARG A 635 6.17 -25.27 -38.58
CA ARG A 635 6.41 -23.87 -38.22
C ARG A 635 7.63 -23.68 -37.32
N TYR A 636 7.98 -24.66 -36.48
CA TYR A 636 9.09 -24.51 -35.53
C TYR A 636 10.44 -25.03 -36.03
N VAL A 637 10.51 -26.05 -36.89
CA VAL A 637 11.81 -26.51 -37.43
C VAL A 637 12.67 -25.36 -38.01
N PRO A 638 12.10 -24.39 -38.76
CA PRO A 638 12.85 -23.21 -39.22
C PRO A 638 13.39 -22.32 -38.09
N LEU A 639 12.71 -22.29 -36.93
CA LEU A 639 12.97 -21.38 -35.81
C LEU A 639 13.90 -21.98 -34.75
N LEU A 640 13.93 -23.32 -34.62
CA LEU A 640 14.71 -24.02 -33.61
C LEU A 640 16.21 -24.08 -33.97
N LEU A 641 17.04 -24.28 -32.93
CA LEU A 641 18.45 -24.61 -33.08
C LEU A 641 18.59 -26.07 -33.54
N THR A 642 19.66 -26.38 -34.28
CA THR A 642 19.93 -27.74 -34.76
C THR A 642 20.61 -28.59 -33.69
N ASP A 643 21.64 -28.06 -33.02
CA ASP A 643 22.58 -28.84 -32.21
C ASP A 643 21.99 -29.29 -30.87
N ASP A 644 21.11 -28.47 -30.30
CA ASP A 644 20.31 -28.77 -29.11
C ASP A 644 18.81 -28.61 -29.41
N SER A 645 18.36 -29.19 -30.53
CA SER A 645 16.95 -29.12 -30.91
C SER A 645 16.07 -29.86 -29.89
N PRO A 646 14.95 -29.25 -29.42
CA PRO A 646 14.01 -29.95 -28.55
C PRO A 646 13.39 -31.19 -29.22
N ILE A 647 13.40 -31.28 -30.55
CA ILE A 647 12.94 -32.46 -31.29
C ILE A 647 13.72 -33.72 -30.86
N LEU A 648 15.01 -33.58 -30.56
CA LEU A 648 15.87 -34.70 -30.15
C LEU A 648 15.44 -35.30 -28.80
N LYS A 649 14.73 -34.53 -27.95
CA LYS A 649 14.17 -35.03 -26.68
C LYS A 649 12.95 -35.93 -26.87
N CYS A 650 12.35 -35.95 -28.05
CA CYS A 650 11.20 -36.81 -28.38
C CYS A 650 11.59 -38.21 -28.85
N ILE A 651 12.87 -38.45 -29.18
CA ILE A 651 13.39 -39.69 -29.79
C ILE A 651 13.10 -40.95 -28.93
N LYS A 652 12.96 -40.78 -27.61
CA LYS A 652 12.67 -41.89 -26.69
C LYS A 652 11.31 -42.56 -26.94
N ASN A 653 10.37 -41.88 -27.60
CA ASN A 653 9.06 -42.44 -27.93
C ASN A 653 9.02 -42.77 -29.43
N GLU A 654 9.08 -44.05 -29.77
CA GLU A 654 9.14 -44.54 -31.15
C GLU A 654 8.00 -44.00 -32.02
N LYS A 655 6.74 -44.12 -31.56
CA LYS A 655 5.56 -43.68 -32.32
C LYS A 655 5.57 -42.18 -32.59
N LEU A 656 5.88 -41.38 -31.57
CA LEU A 656 5.99 -39.93 -31.73
C LEU A 656 7.15 -39.55 -32.67
N THR A 657 8.24 -40.29 -32.61
CA THR A 657 9.43 -40.04 -33.43
C THR A 657 9.13 -40.30 -34.90
N ILE A 658 8.49 -41.44 -35.22
CA ILE A 658 7.98 -41.75 -36.57
C ILE A 658 7.13 -40.59 -37.08
N PHE A 659 6.13 -40.15 -36.30
CA PHE A 659 5.26 -39.05 -36.68
C PHE A 659 6.05 -37.76 -36.99
N ILE A 660 6.95 -37.35 -36.09
CA ILE A 660 7.73 -36.11 -36.27
C ILE A 660 8.57 -36.19 -37.55
N PHE A 661 9.28 -37.29 -37.77
CA PHE A 661 10.20 -37.43 -38.91
C PHE A 661 9.48 -37.63 -40.25
N GLU A 662 8.30 -38.23 -40.27
CA GLU A 662 7.42 -38.22 -41.44
C GLU A 662 6.98 -36.79 -41.80
N ARG A 663 6.63 -35.97 -40.78
CA ARG A 663 6.27 -34.55 -41.00
C ARG A 663 7.47 -33.70 -41.41
N ILE A 664 8.66 -33.95 -40.87
CA ILE A 664 9.90 -33.30 -41.34
C ILE A 664 10.14 -33.65 -42.81
N SER A 665 10.02 -34.92 -43.17
CA SER A 665 10.27 -35.42 -44.52
C SER A 665 9.31 -34.80 -45.54
N SER A 666 8.01 -34.81 -45.25
CA SER A 666 7.00 -34.22 -46.13
C SER A 666 7.06 -32.69 -46.21
N SER A 667 7.48 -32.00 -45.13
CA SER A 667 7.48 -30.53 -45.08
C SER A 667 8.78 -29.88 -45.58
N PHE A 668 9.93 -30.56 -45.50
CA PHE A 668 11.24 -29.95 -45.76
C PHE A 668 12.18 -30.71 -46.70
N LEU A 669 12.02 -32.03 -46.83
CA LEU A 669 12.96 -32.88 -47.57
C LEU A 669 12.40 -33.40 -48.90
N SER A 670 11.10 -33.68 -48.98
CA SER A 670 10.49 -34.17 -50.22
C SER A 670 10.63 -33.16 -51.36
N HIS A 671 10.78 -33.64 -52.59
CA HIS A 671 10.84 -32.81 -53.80
C HIS A 671 9.57 -31.96 -54.02
N THR A 672 8.43 -32.39 -53.47
CA THR A 672 7.16 -31.63 -53.52
C THR A 672 7.10 -30.50 -52.50
N SER A 673 8.00 -30.51 -51.50
CA SER A 673 8.03 -29.49 -50.47
C SER A 673 8.59 -28.18 -51.02
N ARG A 674 7.86 -27.07 -50.81
CA ARG A 674 8.32 -25.71 -51.18
C ARG A 674 9.24 -25.12 -50.09
N SER A 675 10.15 -25.93 -49.56
CA SER A 675 11.07 -25.53 -48.50
C SER A 675 12.24 -24.70 -49.03
N SER A 676 12.70 -23.72 -48.26
CA SER A 676 13.93 -22.99 -48.57
C SER A 676 15.16 -23.87 -48.31
N GLU A 677 16.25 -23.60 -49.01
CA GLU A 677 17.50 -24.36 -48.88
C GLU A 677 18.02 -24.37 -47.43
N ILE A 678 17.91 -23.25 -46.71
CA ILE A 678 18.33 -23.13 -45.31
C ILE A 678 17.50 -24.06 -44.41
N ASN A 679 16.19 -24.14 -44.63
CA ASN A 679 15.31 -24.98 -43.81
C ASN A 679 15.51 -26.47 -44.13
N THR A 680 15.76 -26.82 -45.38
CA THR A 680 16.13 -28.18 -45.79
C THR A 680 17.46 -28.59 -45.13
N LEU A 681 18.46 -27.71 -45.12
CA LEU A 681 19.73 -27.97 -44.43
C LEU A 681 19.54 -28.18 -42.92
N LYS A 682 18.72 -27.35 -42.26
CA LYS A 682 18.38 -27.53 -40.84
C LYS A 682 17.69 -28.86 -40.57
N ALA A 683 16.73 -29.24 -41.41
CA ALA A 683 16.03 -30.52 -41.29
C ALA A 683 16.99 -31.71 -41.43
N LEU A 684 17.90 -31.69 -42.43
CA LEU A 684 18.94 -32.72 -42.60
C LEU A 684 19.85 -32.83 -41.36
N LYS A 685 20.29 -31.70 -40.81
CA LYS A 685 21.14 -31.68 -39.61
C LYS A 685 20.42 -32.24 -38.37
N ILE A 686 19.11 -31.97 -38.23
CA ILE A 686 18.30 -32.56 -37.14
C ILE A 686 18.16 -34.07 -37.34
N VAL A 687 17.94 -34.55 -38.57
CA VAL A 687 17.90 -36.00 -38.86
C VAL A 687 19.22 -36.66 -38.54
N GLN A 688 20.35 -36.07 -38.96
CA GLN A 688 21.68 -36.57 -38.67
C GLN A 688 21.91 -36.73 -37.17
N LEU A 689 21.69 -35.65 -36.40
CA LEU A 689 21.85 -35.67 -34.94
C LEU A 689 20.90 -36.65 -34.24
N ALA A 690 19.72 -36.87 -34.81
CA ALA A 690 18.77 -37.85 -34.27
C ALA A 690 19.25 -39.29 -34.49
N LEU A 691 19.85 -39.59 -35.64
CA LEU A 691 20.47 -40.88 -35.91
C LEU A 691 21.68 -41.11 -35.00
N GLU A 692 22.50 -40.08 -34.76
CA GLU A 692 23.65 -40.14 -33.86
C GLU A 692 23.29 -40.40 -32.38
N ARG A 693 22.12 -39.91 -31.93
CA ARG A 693 21.69 -40.00 -30.52
C ARG A 693 20.70 -41.13 -30.24
N SER A 694 20.11 -41.74 -31.26
CA SER A 694 19.11 -42.81 -31.07
C SER A 694 19.79 -44.16 -30.90
N SER A 695 19.28 -44.99 -29.97
CA SER A 695 19.70 -46.38 -29.84
C SER A 695 19.12 -47.29 -30.93
N SER A 696 18.03 -46.89 -31.57
CA SER A 696 17.41 -47.60 -32.69
C SER A 696 17.14 -46.60 -33.82
N THR A 697 17.77 -46.82 -34.96
CA THR A 697 17.78 -45.88 -36.10
C THR A 697 16.79 -46.29 -37.19
N SER A 698 16.35 -47.55 -37.22
CA SER A 698 15.56 -48.15 -38.30
C SER A 698 14.25 -47.39 -38.58
N PHE A 699 13.50 -46.98 -37.55
CA PHE A 699 12.25 -46.23 -37.74
C PHE A 699 12.48 -44.78 -38.23
N ILE A 700 13.57 -44.13 -37.82
CA ILE A 700 13.94 -42.80 -38.32
C ILE A 700 14.34 -42.90 -39.80
N LEU A 701 15.12 -43.93 -40.14
CA LEU A 701 15.55 -44.18 -41.52
C LEU A 701 14.37 -44.50 -42.43
N ARG A 702 13.48 -45.39 -42.00
CA ARG A 702 12.30 -45.77 -42.78
C ARG A 702 11.43 -44.56 -43.16
N THR A 703 11.33 -43.57 -42.27
CA THR A 703 10.51 -42.37 -42.49
C THR A 703 11.22 -41.26 -43.26
N THR A 704 12.55 -41.16 -43.17
CA THR A 704 13.32 -40.03 -43.73
C THR A 704 14.09 -40.35 -45.00
N LEU A 705 14.59 -41.58 -45.14
CA LEU A 705 15.54 -41.94 -46.20
C LEU A 705 14.99 -41.77 -47.63
N PRO A 706 13.72 -42.11 -47.95
CA PRO A 706 13.16 -41.82 -49.26
C PRO A 706 13.20 -40.31 -49.61
N ALA A 707 12.93 -39.45 -48.63
CA ALA A 707 12.96 -38.01 -48.83
C ALA A 707 14.40 -37.47 -48.91
N ILE A 708 15.35 -38.04 -48.16
CA ILE A 708 16.78 -37.70 -48.28
C ILE A 708 17.32 -38.05 -49.67
N PHE A 709 16.90 -39.17 -50.25
CA PHE A 709 17.23 -39.51 -51.63
C PHE A 709 16.60 -38.52 -52.63
N GLU A 710 15.39 -38.01 -52.38
CA GLU A 710 14.81 -36.91 -53.16
C GLU A 710 15.65 -35.62 -53.04
N VAL A 711 16.23 -35.32 -51.88
CA VAL A 711 17.16 -34.19 -51.70
C VAL A 711 18.41 -34.39 -52.57
N LEU A 712 19.00 -35.58 -52.64
CA LEU A 712 20.16 -35.84 -53.52
C LEU A 712 19.83 -35.66 -55.01
N LEU A 713 18.62 -36.02 -55.41
CA LEU A 713 18.14 -35.88 -56.79
C LEU A 713 17.95 -34.41 -57.15
N PHE A 714 17.17 -33.68 -56.35
CA PHE A 714 16.56 -32.41 -56.77
C PHE A 714 17.06 -31.16 -56.03
N ASN A 715 17.75 -31.29 -54.89
CA ASN A 715 18.13 -30.15 -54.05
C ASN A 715 19.61 -29.80 -54.18
N ASN A 716 19.97 -28.55 -53.87
CA ASN A 716 21.36 -28.06 -53.85
C ASN A 716 22.14 -28.50 -52.61
N ASN A 717 21.47 -28.83 -51.51
CA ASN A 717 22.09 -29.31 -50.27
C ASN A 717 22.55 -30.79 -50.33
N LYS A 718 23.13 -31.22 -51.46
CA LYS A 718 23.57 -32.61 -51.66
C LYS A 718 24.64 -33.02 -50.67
N GLY A 719 25.55 -32.12 -50.29
CA GLY A 719 26.62 -32.38 -49.32
C GLY A 719 26.08 -32.88 -47.98
N ALA A 720 25.14 -32.13 -47.38
CA ALA A 720 24.54 -32.52 -46.10
C ALA A 720 23.75 -33.84 -46.19
N ALA A 721 23.05 -34.09 -47.31
CA ALA A 721 22.37 -35.37 -47.53
C ALA A 721 23.36 -36.54 -47.68
N ILE A 722 24.50 -36.32 -48.34
CA ILE A 722 25.59 -37.30 -48.43
C ILE A 722 26.12 -37.63 -47.03
N ASP A 723 26.32 -36.63 -46.17
CA ASP A 723 26.85 -36.85 -44.82
C ASP A 723 25.88 -37.70 -43.97
N VAL A 724 24.57 -37.47 -44.09
CA VAL A 724 23.57 -38.36 -43.45
C VAL A 724 23.65 -39.78 -44.01
N ILE A 725 23.79 -39.96 -45.33
CA ILE A 725 23.87 -41.28 -45.95
C ILE A 725 25.16 -42.01 -45.57
N LYS A 726 26.29 -41.31 -45.44
CA LYS A 726 27.54 -41.90 -44.95
C LYS A 726 27.37 -42.47 -43.55
N TYR A 727 26.62 -41.77 -42.67
CA TYR A 727 26.30 -42.30 -41.35
C TYR A 727 25.50 -43.61 -41.42
N VAL A 728 24.65 -43.76 -42.44
CA VAL A 728 23.87 -44.99 -42.70
C VAL A 728 24.69 -46.07 -43.43
N ALA A 729 25.76 -45.69 -44.12
CA ALA A 729 26.67 -46.62 -44.81
C ALA A 729 27.66 -47.30 -43.86
N VAL A 730 27.98 -46.69 -42.71
CA VAL A 730 28.88 -47.28 -41.70
C VAL A 730 28.33 -48.59 -41.10
N PRO A 731 27.01 -48.74 -40.82
CA PRO A 731 26.42 -49.97 -40.29
C PRO A 731 25.92 -50.96 -41.36
N GLU A 732 26.57 -51.09 -42.53
CA GLU A 732 26.14 -52.00 -43.63
C GLU A 732 25.82 -53.45 -43.18
N ASP A 733 26.40 -53.90 -42.06
CA ASP A 733 26.19 -55.23 -41.46
C ASP A 733 24.87 -55.39 -40.67
N ILE A 734 24.14 -54.29 -40.41
CA ILE A 734 22.86 -54.34 -39.70
C ILE A 734 21.73 -54.59 -40.70
N GLU A 735 21.15 -55.79 -40.65
CA GLU A 735 20.06 -56.24 -41.53
C GLU A 735 18.90 -55.23 -41.62
N GLU A 736 18.47 -54.68 -40.49
CA GLU A 736 17.35 -53.73 -40.41
C GLU A 736 17.64 -52.40 -41.14
N VAL A 737 18.89 -51.91 -41.06
CA VAL A 737 19.32 -50.70 -41.76
C VAL A 737 19.39 -50.96 -43.25
N ARG A 738 19.94 -52.12 -43.65
CA ARG A 738 20.01 -52.57 -45.03
C ARG A 738 18.62 -52.63 -45.67
N GLU A 739 17.65 -53.23 -44.99
CA GLU A 739 16.27 -53.31 -45.45
C GLU A 739 15.66 -51.92 -45.66
N CYS A 740 15.87 -50.98 -44.72
CA CYS A 740 15.40 -49.60 -44.86
C CYS A 740 15.99 -48.90 -46.10
N VAL A 741 17.28 -49.09 -46.37
CA VAL A 741 17.95 -48.54 -47.57
C VAL A 741 17.36 -49.14 -48.84
N MET A 742 17.17 -50.46 -48.88
CA MET A 742 16.58 -51.14 -50.05
C MET A 742 15.16 -50.64 -50.32
N ILE A 743 14.30 -50.57 -49.30
CA ILE A 743 12.92 -50.10 -49.43
C ILE A 743 12.88 -48.65 -49.93
N ALA A 744 13.70 -47.77 -49.34
CA ALA A 744 13.76 -46.37 -49.73
C ALA A 744 14.24 -46.21 -51.19
N PHE A 745 15.27 -46.97 -51.58
CA PHE A 745 15.80 -46.95 -52.94
C PHE A 745 14.76 -47.41 -53.96
N ILE A 746 14.08 -48.53 -53.69
CA ILE A 746 13.04 -49.06 -54.58
C ILE A 746 11.90 -48.04 -54.72
N THR A 747 11.48 -47.42 -53.62
CA THR A 747 10.42 -46.40 -53.61
C THR A 747 10.78 -45.21 -54.49
N VAL A 748 11.99 -44.67 -54.36
CA VAL A 748 12.48 -43.53 -55.15
C VAL A 748 12.67 -43.90 -56.62
N THR A 749 13.16 -45.11 -56.88
CA THR A 749 13.34 -45.67 -58.23
C THR A 749 12.01 -45.75 -58.98
N GLN A 750 11.00 -46.33 -58.35
CA GLN A 750 9.66 -46.44 -58.93
C GLN A 750 9.03 -45.07 -59.18
N LYS A 751 9.23 -44.12 -58.24
CA LYS A 751 8.63 -42.79 -58.31
C LYS A 751 9.27 -41.87 -59.36
N HIS A 752 10.60 -41.91 -59.52
CA HIS A 752 11.33 -40.86 -60.26
C HIS A 752 12.00 -41.31 -61.56
N LEU A 753 12.32 -42.60 -61.75
CA LEU A 753 13.01 -43.07 -62.98
C LEU A 753 12.22 -42.74 -64.26
N ALA A 754 10.89 -42.83 -64.18
CA ALA A 754 9.97 -42.60 -65.29
C ALA A 754 9.92 -41.16 -65.78
N PHE A 755 10.22 -40.18 -64.92
CA PHE A 755 10.05 -38.76 -65.23
C PHE A 755 11.37 -37.98 -65.22
N ASN A 756 12.36 -38.44 -64.45
CA ASN A 756 13.61 -37.71 -64.19
C ASN A 756 14.85 -38.56 -64.48
N THR A 757 14.89 -39.22 -65.64
CA THR A 757 15.89 -40.25 -65.99
C THR A 757 17.35 -39.80 -65.80
N ASN A 758 17.74 -38.62 -66.29
CA ASN A 758 19.12 -38.14 -66.18
C ASN A 758 19.55 -37.88 -64.72
N GLN A 759 18.69 -37.19 -63.95
CA GLN A 759 18.96 -36.90 -62.54
C GLN A 759 18.97 -38.17 -61.70
N TYR A 760 18.08 -39.12 -62.03
CA TYR A 760 18.04 -40.43 -61.39
C TYR A 760 19.36 -41.19 -61.56
N PHE A 761 19.88 -41.34 -62.79
CA PHE A 761 21.15 -42.06 -62.98
C PHE A 761 22.35 -41.33 -62.35
N GLN A 762 22.34 -39.99 -62.28
CA GLN A 762 23.35 -39.26 -61.51
C GLN A 762 23.29 -39.60 -60.01
N PHE A 763 22.09 -39.68 -59.44
CA PHE A 763 21.86 -40.09 -58.06
C PHE A 763 22.32 -41.53 -57.81
N VAL A 764 21.95 -42.49 -58.67
CA VAL A 764 22.36 -43.88 -58.49
C VAL A 764 23.89 -44.02 -58.61
N ASN A 765 24.52 -43.34 -59.56
CA ASN A 765 25.99 -43.32 -59.68
C ASN A 765 26.68 -42.72 -58.45
N LEU A 766 26.04 -41.79 -57.74
CA LEU A 766 26.53 -41.28 -56.46
C LEU A 766 26.37 -42.34 -55.36
N LEU A 767 25.23 -43.03 -55.29
CA LEU A 767 25.02 -44.11 -54.30
C LEU A 767 26.00 -45.28 -54.47
N VAL A 768 26.39 -45.63 -55.70
CA VAL A 768 27.45 -46.63 -55.96
C VAL A 768 28.77 -46.29 -55.26
N LYS A 769 29.05 -45.00 -55.03
CA LYS A 769 30.25 -44.56 -54.29
C LYS A 769 30.05 -44.53 -52.78
N LEU A 770 28.81 -44.43 -52.30
CA LEU A 770 28.49 -44.28 -50.88
C LEU A 770 28.16 -45.60 -50.19
N ILE A 771 27.49 -46.51 -50.89
CA ILE A 771 27.04 -47.82 -50.39
C ILE A 771 27.37 -48.94 -51.40
N PRO A 772 28.65 -49.15 -51.73
CA PRO A 772 29.06 -50.05 -52.82
C PRO A 772 28.61 -51.50 -52.58
N GLY A 773 28.56 -51.96 -51.33
CA GLY A 773 28.18 -53.34 -50.99
C GLY A 773 26.72 -53.67 -51.30
N LEU A 774 25.81 -52.70 -51.18
CA LEU A 774 24.37 -52.93 -51.37
C LEU A 774 23.92 -52.78 -52.83
N MET A 775 24.60 -51.96 -53.62
CA MET A 775 24.16 -51.64 -54.98
C MET A 775 24.06 -52.84 -55.95
N PRO A 776 24.93 -53.88 -55.89
CA PRO A 776 24.74 -55.11 -56.67
C PRO A 776 23.41 -55.80 -56.42
N THR A 777 22.89 -55.77 -55.18
CA THR A 777 21.59 -56.36 -54.82
C THR A 777 20.40 -55.54 -55.32
N LEU A 778 20.58 -54.22 -55.51
CA LEU A 778 19.54 -53.31 -55.99
C LEU A 778 19.49 -53.20 -57.52
N LEU A 779 20.58 -53.53 -58.22
CA LEU A 779 20.65 -53.48 -59.69
C LEU A 779 19.52 -54.26 -60.40
N PRO A 780 19.12 -55.49 -59.98
CA PRO A 780 17.99 -56.20 -60.58
C PRO A 780 16.67 -55.40 -60.53
N HIS A 781 16.43 -54.64 -59.45
CA HIS A 781 15.25 -53.80 -59.32
C HIS A 781 15.29 -52.62 -60.30
N VAL A 782 16.45 -52.01 -60.51
CA VAL A 782 16.64 -50.95 -61.52
C VAL A 782 16.37 -51.51 -62.92
N LYS A 783 16.91 -52.68 -63.27
CA LYS A 783 16.67 -53.34 -64.56
C LYS A 783 15.18 -53.58 -64.81
N LYS A 784 14.49 -54.13 -63.81
CA LYS A 784 13.04 -54.36 -63.87
C LYS A 784 12.27 -53.05 -64.07
N GLN A 785 12.63 -52.01 -63.34
CA GLN A 785 11.98 -50.71 -63.48
C GLN A 785 12.27 -50.03 -64.82
N VAL A 786 13.47 -50.17 -65.39
CA VAL A 786 13.79 -49.64 -66.74
C VAL A 786 12.85 -50.25 -67.78
N VAL A 787 12.68 -51.58 -67.79
CA VAL A 787 11.76 -52.27 -68.70
C VAL A 787 10.33 -51.78 -68.50
N GLU A 788 9.90 -51.62 -67.24
CA GLU A 788 8.56 -51.12 -66.93
C GLU A 788 8.36 -49.67 -67.39
N VAL A 789 9.38 -48.81 -67.28
CA VAL A 789 9.32 -47.43 -67.78
C VAL A 789 9.27 -47.39 -69.29
N GLU A 790 10.04 -48.21 -70.01
CA GLU A 790 9.95 -48.33 -71.46
C GLU A 790 8.56 -48.79 -71.92
N ARG A 791 7.96 -49.74 -71.17
CA ARG A 791 6.59 -50.19 -71.37
C ARG A 791 5.58 -49.06 -71.15
N MET A 792 5.70 -48.31 -70.05
CA MET A 792 4.84 -47.16 -69.73
C MET A 792 4.96 -46.02 -70.74
N ARG A 793 6.16 -45.77 -71.26
CA ARG A 793 6.43 -44.75 -72.29
C ARG A 793 6.03 -45.20 -73.71
N GLY A 794 5.81 -46.49 -73.94
CA GLY A 794 5.40 -47.05 -75.24
C GLY A 794 6.50 -47.06 -76.31
N VAL A 795 7.76 -46.78 -75.95
CA VAL A 795 8.86 -46.60 -76.90
C VAL A 795 9.61 -47.89 -77.22
N GLY A 796 9.39 -48.97 -76.44
CA GLY A 796 10.05 -50.27 -76.59
C GLY A 796 11.53 -50.24 -76.17
N TYR A 797 12.34 -49.37 -76.77
CA TYR A 797 13.74 -49.17 -76.46
C TYR A 797 14.03 -47.67 -76.26
N ASP A 798 14.42 -47.30 -75.04
CA ASP A 798 14.75 -45.91 -74.71
C ASP A 798 16.26 -45.75 -74.55
N ASN A 799 16.89 -45.10 -75.55
CA ASN A 799 18.34 -44.90 -75.60
C ASN A 799 18.92 -44.26 -74.32
N ILE A 800 18.20 -43.33 -73.68
CA ILE A 800 18.70 -42.62 -72.50
C ILE A 800 18.65 -43.53 -71.27
N LEU A 801 17.56 -44.29 -71.11
CA LEU A 801 17.43 -45.27 -70.04
C LEU A 801 18.48 -46.38 -70.15
N ARG A 802 18.68 -46.88 -71.38
CA ARG A 802 19.62 -47.98 -71.66
C ARG A 802 21.07 -47.57 -71.50
N GLN A 803 21.47 -46.39 -72.01
CA GLN A 803 22.81 -45.85 -71.78
C GLN A 803 23.08 -45.55 -70.29
N GLY A 804 22.08 -45.05 -69.56
CA GLY A 804 22.19 -44.85 -68.11
C GLY A 804 22.42 -46.15 -67.35
N LEU A 805 21.69 -47.21 -67.72
CA LEU A 805 21.82 -48.54 -67.15
C LEU A 805 23.19 -49.18 -67.48
N GLU A 806 23.66 -49.09 -68.73
CA GLU A 806 24.97 -49.59 -69.14
C GLU A 806 26.11 -48.92 -68.36
N ARG A 807 26.04 -47.59 -68.17
CA ARG A 807 27.03 -46.86 -67.36
C ARG A 807 27.03 -47.31 -65.90
N LEU A 808 25.84 -47.55 -65.32
CA LEU A 808 25.72 -48.06 -63.96
C LEU A 808 26.34 -49.47 -63.83
N GLU A 809 26.09 -50.36 -64.80
CA GLU A 809 26.67 -51.70 -64.82
C GLU A 809 28.19 -51.67 -64.94
N MET A 810 28.74 -50.77 -65.76
CA MET A 810 30.19 -50.58 -65.86
C MET A 810 30.80 -50.08 -64.55
N LEU A 811 30.16 -49.11 -63.90
CA LEU A 811 30.62 -48.57 -62.61
C LEU A 811 30.59 -49.61 -61.48
N LEU A 812 29.62 -50.52 -61.48
CA LEU A 812 29.56 -51.61 -60.51
C LEU A 812 30.65 -52.66 -60.77
N LYS A 813 30.98 -52.94 -62.04
CA LYS A 813 32.09 -53.84 -62.40
C LYS A 813 33.47 -53.27 -62.05
N SER A 814 33.62 -51.95 -61.98
CA SER A 814 34.88 -51.29 -61.60
C SER A 814 35.07 -51.11 -60.09
N ASN A 815 34.00 -51.27 -59.29
CA ASN A 815 34.01 -51.10 -57.84
C ASN A 815 33.90 -52.43 -57.06
N MET A 816 33.68 -53.55 -57.76
CA MET A 816 33.96 -54.91 -57.27
C MET A 816 35.44 -55.21 -57.44
#